data_AF-A0A3D4INT1-F1
#
_entry.id   AF-A0A3D4INT1-F1
#
_cell.length_a   1.000
_cell.length_b   1.000
_cell.length_c   1.000
_cell.angle_alpha   90.00
_cell.angle_beta   90.00
_cell.angle_gamma   90.00
#
_symmetry.space_group_name_H-M   'P 1'
#
loop_
_entity.id
_entity.type
_entity.pdbx_description
1 polymer ?
#
loop_
_entity_poly.entity_id
_entity_poly.type
_entity_poly.pdbx_seq_one_letter_code
_entity_poly.pdbx_strand_id
1 'polypeptide(L)'
;MFKWFKNAGPGALVAAAFIGPGTVTVCTIAGVRFGYDLLWAMVLSTLATIALQEMAARLGIITRKGLSDVIRQEIKNPFIKYGIVALILFAIVIGNAVYEAGNISGGRLGLETLFSNSNSEMGRYLSLVIGAVAFVLLFIGNYKILERALVTLVILMSLAFLITSIITKPDLLAILRGMFVPSVNESNLLTIVGLIGTTVVPYNLFLHASLVKEKWKTQEDLHYAKKDTIVSVAFGGLVSMAIIISAASANISSVTSATDLAKGLEPLFGSFAKYFLSIGLFSAGITSAITAPLAAAYVANGCLGWDGDMKSFRFRMVWIFVLLLGVIFSSLGINPIEIIQFAQVANGAALPIIVGILLWIMNKASVLGKNRNTKFQNSVGIIIFIISIVLGLKSIIQVINSNKNMTYSIDINCDLGEGAGNDALLMPYLSSCNIACGGHAGNDDTMKETIRLALQHNVKIGAHPSFPDRENFGRTEMNLPNNELSTLIIAQIIRLKILTEEAGGKLNHVKPHGALYNMAAVNDSTAEAVIDAMAAFDKGLILYVPYGSVIAKKAIERNIQILYEAFADRNYNNDLTLVSRQLSNAVMNDSGDVLAHVVSMVKEKKVKTVDGDLVKIEAGTICVHGDNPHAVEIVSHLSQNLKGVNISIE
;
A
#
# COMPACT_ATOMS: atom_id res chain seq x y z
N MET A 1 -12.49 -7.81 -43.93
CA MET A 1 -12.05 -8.27 -42.59
C MET A 1 -10.62 -8.85 -42.59
N PHE A 2 -10.21 -9.68 -43.55
CA PHE A 2 -8.88 -10.33 -43.57
C PHE A 2 -7.64 -9.44 -43.82
N LYS A 3 -7.75 -8.30 -44.52
CA LYS A 3 -6.60 -7.37 -44.74
C LYS A 3 -6.14 -6.66 -43.47
N TRP A 4 -7.03 -6.46 -42.48
CA TRP A 4 -6.73 -5.73 -41.26
C TRP A 4 -5.82 -6.53 -40.32
N PHE A 5 -6.14 -7.81 -40.07
CA PHE A 5 -5.30 -8.70 -39.25
C PHE A 5 -3.88 -8.89 -39.82
N LYS A 6 -3.72 -8.81 -41.14
CA LYS A 6 -2.41 -8.92 -41.80
C LYS A 6 -1.51 -7.69 -41.55
N ASN A 7 -2.13 -6.54 -41.28
CA ASN A 7 -1.46 -5.26 -41.06
C ASN A 7 -1.55 -4.78 -39.59
N ALA A 8 -2.09 -5.61 -38.69
CA ALA A 8 -2.05 -5.35 -37.25
C ALA A 8 -0.58 -5.22 -36.81
N GLY A 9 -0.32 -4.18 -36.03
CA GLY A 9 1.01 -3.78 -35.61
C GLY A 9 1.17 -3.75 -34.10
N PRO A 10 2.25 -3.12 -33.62
CA PRO A 10 2.59 -3.09 -32.21
C PRO A 10 1.63 -2.23 -31.36
N GLY A 11 0.64 -1.56 -31.95
CA GLY A 11 -0.36 -0.80 -31.20
C GLY A 11 -1.07 -1.64 -30.14
N ALA A 12 -1.31 -2.93 -30.41
CA ALA A 12 -1.89 -3.84 -29.42
C ALA A 12 -0.95 -4.06 -28.22
N LEU A 13 0.38 -4.17 -28.42
CA LEU A 13 1.35 -4.24 -27.32
C LEU A 13 1.37 -2.95 -26.51
N VAL A 14 1.22 -1.80 -27.16
CA VAL A 14 1.18 -0.49 -26.49
C VAL A 14 -0.08 -0.37 -25.63
N ALA A 15 -1.23 -0.81 -26.15
CA ALA A 15 -2.47 -0.89 -25.38
C ALA A 15 -2.32 -1.84 -24.18
N ALA A 16 -1.71 -3.00 -24.41
CA ALA A 16 -1.39 -3.98 -23.38
C ALA A 16 -0.57 -3.37 -22.22
N ALA A 17 0.38 -2.51 -22.56
CA ALA A 17 1.35 -1.98 -21.63
C ALA A 17 0.81 -0.88 -20.70
N PHE A 18 -0.30 -0.20 -21.04
CA PHE A 18 -0.92 0.78 -20.12
C PHE A 18 -2.17 0.25 -19.41
N ILE A 19 -2.76 -0.85 -19.86
CA ILE A 19 -3.82 -1.54 -19.10
C ILE A 19 -3.16 -2.52 -18.13
N GLY A 20 -2.37 -1.97 -17.21
CA GLY A 20 -1.69 -2.72 -16.15
C GLY A 20 -2.49 -2.75 -14.84
N PRO A 21 -2.00 -3.45 -13.81
CA PRO A 21 -2.68 -3.55 -12.53
C PRO A 21 -2.94 -2.21 -11.85
N GLY A 22 -2.03 -1.24 -12.04
CA GLY A 22 -2.21 0.12 -11.59
C GLY A 22 -3.43 0.80 -12.21
N THR A 23 -3.62 0.65 -13.52
CA THR A 23 -4.81 1.16 -14.22
C THR A 23 -6.07 0.48 -13.72
N VAL A 24 -6.06 -0.86 -13.57
CA VAL A 24 -7.20 -1.59 -13.03
C VAL A 24 -7.58 -1.07 -11.64
N THR A 25 -6.59 -0.90 -10.75
CA THR A 25 -6.79 -0.41 -9.38
C THR A 25 -7.36 1.00 -9.36
N VAL A 26 -6.78 1.94 -10.12
CA VAL A 26 -7.23 3.33 -10.14
C VAL A 26 -8.61 3.47 -10.78
N CYS A 27 -8.89 2.73 -11.86
CA CYS A 27 -10.22 2.68 -12.48
C CYS A 27 -11.27 2.11 -11.53
N THR A 28 -10.95 1.05 -10.79
CA THR A 28 -11.85 0.49 -9.77
C THR A 28 -12.14 1.52 -8.68
N ILE A 29 -11.11 2.16 -8.12
CA ILE A 29 -11.27 3.19 -7.09
C ILE A 29 -12.11 4.36 -7.61
N ALA A 30 -11.89 4.78 -8.87
CA ALA A 30 -12.66 5.84 -9.50
C ALA A 30 -14.14 5.49 -9.59
N GLY A 31 -14.48 4.29 -10.06
CA GLY A 31 -15.86 3.83 -10.17
C GLY A 31 -16.55 3.70 -8.82
N VAL A 32 -15.89 3.09 -7.83
CA VAL A 32 -16.48 2.91 -6.49
C VAL A 32 -16.74 4.25 -5.78
N ARG A 33 -15.77 5.18 -5.84
CA ARG A 33 -15.84 6.43 -5.07
C ARG A 33 -16.64 7.53 -5.75
N PHE A 34 -16.64 7.59 -7.08
CA PHE A 34 -17.19 8.71 -7.85
C PHE A 34 -18.19 8.27 -8.92
N GLY A 35 -18.59 7.00 -8.94
CA GLY A 35 -19.51 6.48 -9.94
C GLY A 35 -19.00 6.71 -11.36
N TYR A 36 -19.80 7.42 -12.17
CA TYR A 36 -19.48 7.71 -13.57
C TYR A 36 -18.78 9.06 -13.77
N ASP A 37 -18.63 9.89 -12.72
CA ASP A 37 -18.21 11.30 -12.80
C ASP A 37 -16.81 11.50 -13.37
N LEU A 38 -15.97 10.46 -13.36
CA LEU A 38 -14.58 10.53 -13.83
C LEU A 38 -14.36 9.89 -15.21
N LEU A 39 -15.42 9.45 -15.90
CA LEU A 39 -15.28 8.87 -17.25
C LEU A 39 -14.71 9.88 -18.25
N TRP A 40 -15.03 11.16 -18.14
CA TRP A 40 -14.48 12.21 -19.02
C TRP A 40 -12.96 12.30 -18.92
N ALA A 41 -12.39 12.07 -17.73
CA ALA A 41 -10.95 12.08 -17.52
C ALA A 41 -10.31 10.91 -18.27
N MET A 42 -10.96 9.75 -18.28
CA MET A 42 -10.50 8.59 -19.04
C MET A 42 -10.61 8.80 -20.57
N VAL A 43 -11.69 9.44 -21.05
CA VAL A 43 -11.84 9.84 -22.46
C VAL A 43 -10.71 10.79 -22.87
N LEU A 44 -10.50 11.87 -22.11
CA LEU A 44 -9.45 12.85 -22.36
C LEU A 44 -8.08 12.20 -22.36
N SER A 45 -7.82 11.32 -21.38
CA SER A 45 -6.57 10.59 -21.26
C SER A 45 -6.32 9.66 -22.46
N THR A 46 -7.35 8.96 -22.91
CA THR A 46 -7.27 8.10 -24.11
C THR A 46 -6.93 8.91 -25.36
N LEU A 47 -7.56 10.08 -25.55
CA LEU A 47 -7.26 10.98 -26.66
C LEU A 47 -5.83 11.54 -26.59
N ALA A 48 -5.37 11.89 -25.39
CA ALA A 48 -3.99 12.35 -25.17
C ALA A 48 -2.98 11.24 -25.50
N THR A 49 -3.23 10.00 -25.06
CA THR A 49 -2.39 8.85 -25.39
C THR A 49 -2.38 8.58 -26.90
N ILE A 50 -3.52 8.65 -27.59
CA ILE A 50 -3.56 8.51 -29.05
C ILE A 50 -2.65 9.54 -29.71
N ALA A 51 -2.73 10.81 -29.30
CA ALA A 51 -1.92 11.88 -29.87
C ALA A 51 -0.40 11.65 -29.66
N LEU A 52 0.00 11.31 -28.43
CA LEU A 52 1.42 11.09 -28.11
C LEU A 52 1.97 9.80 -28.73
N GLN A 53 1.18 8.72 -28.73
CA GLN A 53 1.59 7.45 -29.34
C GLN A 53 1.69 7.57 -30.86
N GLU A 54 0.81 8.33 -31.51
CA GLU A 54 0.92 8.61 -32.94
C GLU A 54 2.23 9.36 -33.26
N MET A 55 2.62 10.33 -32.43
CA MET A 55 3.89 11.04 -32.58
C MET A 55 5.08 10.09 -32.46
N ALA A 56 5.08 9.20 -31.46
CA ALA A 56 6.13 8.22 -31.25
C ALA A 56 6.22 7.21 -32.41
N ALA A 57 5.07 6.70 -32.87
CA ALA A 57 4.99 5.80 -34.02
C ALA A 57 5.49 6.47 -35.30
N ARG A 58 5.06 7.71 -35.57
CA ARG A 58 5.51 8.49 -36.73
C ARG A 58 7.01 8.72 -36.69
N LEU A 59 7.57 9.05 -35.53
CA LEU A 59 9.01 9.22 -35.36
C LEU A 59 9.76 7.93 -35.73
N GLY A 60 9.35 6.78 -35.19
CA GLY A 60 10.02 5.50 -35.44
C GLY A 60 10.00 5.08 -36.90
N ILE A 61 8.88 5.32 -37.60
CA ILE A 61 8.73 4.98 -39.03
C ILE A 61 9.58 5.90 -39.92
N ILE A 62 9.52 7.21 -39.70
CA ILE A 62 10.21 8.19 -40.55
C ILE A 62 11.73 8.13 -40.34
N THR A 63 12.19 8.02 -39.09
CA THR A 63 13.62 8.07 -38.76
C THR A 63 14.31 6.71 -38.82
N ARG A 64 13.53 5.62 -38.83
CA ARG A 64 14.02 4.23 -38.68
C ARG A 64 14.79 3.98 -37.37
N LYS A 65 14.58 4.83 -36.36
CA LYS A 65 15.31 4.85 -35.09
C LYS A 65 14.34 4.88 -33.90
N GLY A 66 14.81 4.43 -32.73
CA GLY A 66 14.04 4.60 -31.51
C GLY A 66 14.05 6.06 -31.05
N LEU A 67 13.13 6.43 -30.15
CA LEU A 67 13.08 7.79 -29.60
C LEU A 67 14.39 8.17 -28.87
N SER A 68 14.96 7.26 -28.09
CA SER A 68 16.24 7.46 -27.38
C SER A 68 17.42 7.64 -28.34
N ASP A 69 17.45 6.90 -29.46
CA ASP A 69 18.46 7.06 -30.51
C ASP A 69 18.42 8.46 -31.13
N VAL A 70 17.22 8.95 -31.46
CA VAL A 70 17.03 10.27 -32.06
C VAL A 70 17.46 11.36 -31.07
N ILE A 71 17.06 11.25 -29.79
CA ILE A 71 17.48 12.20 -28.73
C ILE A 71 19.01 12.28 -28.65
N ARG A 72 19.68 11.12 -28.59
CA ARG A 72 21.14 11.02 -28.47
C ARG A 72 21.87 11.65 -29.66
N GLN A 73 21.28 11.61 -30.85
CA GLN A 73 21.89 12.09 -32.10
C GLN A 73 21.62 13.57 -32.38
N GLU A 74 20.45 14.09 -31.99
CA GLU A 74 20.09 15.49 -32.23
C GLU A 74 20.76 16.47 -31.25
N ILE A 75 21.14 16.02 -30.05
CA ILE A 75 21.82 16.87 -29.08
C ILE A 75 23.32 16.88 -29.36
N LYS A 76 23.79 18.01 -29.91
CA LYS A 76 25.21 18.20 -30.28
C LYS A 76 26.11 18.56 -29.10
N ASN A 77 25.62 19.32 -28.12
CA ASN A 77 26.40 19.70 -26.95
C ASN A 77 26.59 18.48 -26.03
N PRO A 78 27.83 18.05 -25.75
CA PRO A 78 28.10 16.81 -25.00
C PRO A 78 27.55 16.87 -23.57
N PHE A 79 27.66 18.00 -22.87
CA PHE A 79 27.14 18.14 -21.51
C PHE A 79 25.63 17.99 -21.45
N ILE A 80 24.90 18.67 -22.35
CA ILE A 80 23.44 18.56 -22.44
C ILE A 80 23.03 17.14 -22.84
N LYS A 81 23.78 16.53 -23.78
CA LYS A 81 23.53 15.17 -24.24
C LYS A 81 23.65 14.16 -23.11
N TYR A 82 24.76 14.17 -22.37
CA TYR A 82 24.96 13.25 -21.24
C TYR A 82 23.96 13.52 -20.12
N GLY A 83 23.63 14.79 -19.83
CA GLY A 83 22.60 15.14 -18.85
C GLY A 83 21.21 14.58 -19.21
N ILE A 84 20.74 14.80 -20.44
CA ILE A 84 19.44 14.29 -20.91
C ILE A 84 19.44 12.75 -20.99
N VAL A 85 20.53 12.13 -21.46
CA VAL A 85 20.65 10.67 -21.50
C VAL A 85 20.60 10.08 -20.09
N ALA A 86 21.32 10.66 -19.12
CA ALA A 86 21.28 10.22 -17.73
C ALA A 86 19.87 10.38 -17.14
N LEU A 87 19.20 11.51 -17.42
CA LEU A 87 17.83 11.76 -16.99
C LEU A 87 16.85 10.72 -17.55
N ILE A 88 16.95 10.38 -18.84
CA ILE A 88 16.09 9.37 -19.46
C ILE A 88 16.38 7.98 -18.90
N LEU A 89 17.66 7.61 -18.74
CA LEU A 89 18.03 6.33 -18.14
C LEU A 89 17.51 6.22 -16.71
N PHE A 90 17.65 7.27 -15.90
CA PHE A 90 17.10 7.30 -14.55
C PHE A 90 15.57 7.21 -14.57
N ALA A 91 14.89 8.10 -15.31
CA ALA A 91 13.44 8.16 -15.35
C ALA A 91 12.79 6.88 -15.90
N ILE A 92 13.40 6.24 -16.89
CA ILE A 92 12.80 5.08 -17.57
C ILE A 92 13.36 3.75 -17.07
N VAL A 93 14.67 3.59 -16.91
CA VAL A 93 15.23 2.28 -16.47
C VAL A 93 14.99 2.09 -14.98
N ILE A 94 15.34 3.07 -14.14
CA ILE A 94 15.09 2.98 -12.68
C ILE A 94 13.59 3.13 -12.40
N GLY A 95 12.91 4.05 -13.09
CA GLY A 95 11.46 4.18 -12.99
C GLY A 95 10.72 2.89 -13.35
N ASN A 96 11.14 2.18 -14.41
CA ASN A 96 10.54 0.89 -14.76
C ASN A 96 10.87 -0.21 -13.75
N ALA A 97 12.01 -0.19 -13.06
CA ALA A 97 12.30 -1.16 -12.00
C ALA A 97 11.33 -1.01 -10.81
N VAL A 98 11.02 0.22 -10.43
CA VAL A 98 9.98 0.51 -9.41
C VAL A 98 8.60 0.12 -9.93
N TYR A 99 8.28 0.48 -11.17
CA TYR A 99 7.01 0.16 -11.80
C TYR A 99 6.79 -1.36 -11.93
N GLU A 100 7.86 -2.10 -12.19
CA GLU A 100 7.85 -3.56 -12.31
C GLU A 100 7.45 -4.26 -11.02
N ALA A 101 7.86 -3.73 -9.87
CA ALA A 101 7.41 -4.24 -8.58
C ALA A 101 5.88 -4.15 -8.47
N GLY A 102 5.29 -3.04 -8.90
CA GLY A 102 3.84 -2.84 -8.95
C GLY A 102 3.13 -3.78 -9.93
N ASN A 103 3.73 -4.05 -11.09
CA ASN A 103 3.19 -4.98 -12.09
C ASN A 103 3.13 -6.41 -11.55
N ILE A 104 4.22 -6.88 -10.94
CA ILE A 104 4.31 -8.22 -10.36
C ILE A 104 3.38 -8.34 -9.15
N SER A 105 3.37 -7.33 -8.28
CA SER A 105 2.45 -7.24 -7.13
C SER A 105 0.99 -7.29 -7.56
N GLY A 106 0.63 -6.61 -8.64
CA GLY A 106 -0.72 -6.69 -9.21
C GLY A 106 -1.06 -8.08 -9.74
N GLY A 107 -0.15 -8.71 -10.49
CA GLY A 107 -0.35 -10.08 -10.95
C GLY A 107 -0.51 -11.07 -9.78
N ARG A 108 0.26 -10.85 -8.70
CA ARG A 108 0.23 -11.63 -7.47
C ARG A 108 -1.12 -11.52 -6.78
N LEU A 109 -1.67 -10.31 -6.63
CA LEU A 109 -3.01 -10.07 -6.09
C LEU A 109 -4.09 -10.84 -6.87
N GLY A 110 -3.96 -10.91 -8.20
CA GLY A 110 -4.84 -11.72 -9.04
C GLY A 110 -4.78 -13.21 -8.68
N LEU A 111 -3.59 -13.78 -8.53
CA LEU A 111 -3.43 -15.19 -8.16
C LEU A 111 -3.84 -15.49 -6.72
N GLU A 112 -3.48 -14.64 -5.76
CA GLU A 112 -3.85 -14.80 -4.34
C GLU A 112 -5.37 -14.88 -4.19
N THR A 113 -6.10 -14.07 -4.97
CA THR A 113 -7.55 -14.12 -5.01
C THR A 113 -8.01 -15.50 -5.46
N LEU A 114 -7.51 -16.06 -6.58
CA LEU A 114 -7.90 -17.41 -7.04
C LEU A 114 -7.74 -18.49 -5.97
N PHE A 115 -6.60 -18.50 -5.28
CA PHE A 115 -6.26 -19.57 -4.33
C PHE A 115 -6.85 -19.38 -2.92
N SER A 116 -7.63 -18.31 -2.67
CA SER A 116 -8.27 -18.02 -1.37
C SER A 116 -7.32 -18.01 -0.16
N ASN A 117 -6.00 -17.89 -0.38
CA ASN A 117 -4.99 -18.05 0.65
C ASN A 117 -4.18 -16.77 0.81
N SER A 118 -4.25 -16.17 2.00
CA SER A 118 -3.56 -14.92 2.37
C SER A 118 -2.25 -15.15 3.14
N ASN A 119 -1.65 -16.35 3.06
CA ASN A 119 -0.38 -16.62 3.72
C ASN A 119 0.75 -15.81 3.05
N SER A 120 1.46 -15.00 3.83
CA SER A 120 2.56 -14.14 3.37
C SER A 120 3.66 -14.90 2.62
N GLU A 121 3.96 -16.13 3.04
CA GLU A 121 4.90 -17.02 2.36
C GLU A 121 4.42 -17.40 0.95
N MET A 122 3.14 -17.72 0.76
CA MET A 122 2.58 -18.05 -0.56
C MET A 122 2.67 -16.87 -1.52
N GLY A 123 2.41 -15.64 -1.04
CA GLY A 123 2.52 -14.42 -1.85
C GLY A 123 3.94 -14.21 -2.41
N ARG A 124 4.98 -14.55 -1.64
CA ARG A 124 6.37 -14.51 -2.13
C ARG A 124 6.60 -15.50 -3.27
N TYR A 125 6.13 -16.74 -3.12
CA TYR A 125 6.24 -17.75 -4.17
C TYR A 125 5.50 -17.36 -5.46
N LEU A 126 4.31 -16.75 -5.33
CA LEU A 126 3.54 -16.29 -6.50
C LEU A 126 4.26 -15.18 -7.27
N SER A 127 4.94 -14.26 -6.58
CA SER A 127 5.76 -13.21 -7.21
C SER A 127 6.91 -13.81 -8.02
N LEU A 128 7.58 -14.85 -7.49
CA LEU A 128 8.62 -15.59 -8.19
C LEU A 128 8.08 -16.30 -9.44
N VAL A 129 6.90 -16.92 -9.36
CA VAL A 129 6.26 -17.59 -10.50
C VAL A 129 5.95 -16.60 -11.63
N ILE A 130 5.38 -15.45 -11.30
CA ILE A 130 5.08 -14.38 -12.26
C ILE A 130 6.36 -13.89 -12.94
N GLY A 131 7.41 -13.63 -12.15
CA GLY A 131 8.72 -13.24 -12.66
C GLY A 131 9.34 -14.30 -13.57
N ALA A 132 9.23 -15.58 -13.21
CA ALA A 132 9.73 -16.69 -14.03
C ALA A 132 8.99 -16.81 -15.38
N VAL A 133 7.67 -16.64 -15.39
CA VAL A 133 6.86 -16.65 -16.63
C VAL A 133 7.27 -15.48 -17.54
N ALA A 134 7.37 -14.27 -16.99
CA ALA A 134 7.83 -13.10 -17.74
C ALA A 134 9.26 -13.29 -18.27
N PHE A 135 10.16 -13.84 -17.46
CA PHE A 135 11.54 -14.15 -17.84
C PHE A 135 11.59 -15.10 -19.03
N VAL A 136 10.87 -16.22 -19.00
CA VAL A 136 10.86 -17.20 -20.09
C VAL A 136 10.37 -16.54 -21.39
N LEU A 137 9.29 -15.77 -21.34
CA LEU A 137 8.74 -15.09 -22.52
C LEU A 137 9.71 -14.05 -23.10
N LEU A 138 10.40 -13.28 -22.26
CA LEU A 138 11.43 -12.33 -22.68
C LEU A 138 12.68 -13.03 -23.22
N PHE A 139 13.09 -14.14 -22.60
CA PHE A 139 14.28 -14.89 -22.98
C PHE A 139 14.17 -15.51 -24.37
N ILE A 140 12.97 -15.95 -24.78
CA ILE A 140 12.69 -16.42 -26.14
C ILE A 140 13.13 -15.38 -27.19
N GLY A 141 12.99 -14.08 -26.88
CA GLY A 141 13.50 -12.98 -27.71
C GLY A 141 12.91 -12.95 -29.12
N ASN A 142 11.68 -13.46 -29.30
CA ASN A 142 10.98 -13.50 -30.59
C ASN A 142 9.75 -12.59 -30.54
N TYR A 143 9.78 -11.50 -31.32
CA TYR A 143 8.70 -10.54 -31.42
C TYR A 143 7.33 -11.17 -31.65
N LYS A 144 7.22 -12.15 -32.58
CA LYS A 144 5.91 -12.75 -32.93
C LYS A 144 5.31 -13.55 -31.80
N ILE A 145 6.14 -14.23 -31.00
CA ILE A 145 5.68 -15.00 -29.84
C ILE A 145 5.22 -14.04 -28.75
N LEU A 146 6.00 -12.99 -28.50
CA LEU A 146 5.67 -11.96 -27.51
C LEU A 146 4.37 -11.23 -27.86
N GLU A 147 4.25 -10.79 -29.11
CA GLU A 147 3.05 -10.13 -29.65
C GLU A 147 1.81 -11.02 -29.46
N ARG A 148 1.88 -12.31 -29.84
CA ARG A 148 0.75 -13.24 -29.68
C ARG A 148 0.39 -13.52 -28.23
N ALA A 149 1.38 -13.65 -27.35
CA ALA A 149 1.15 -13.87 -25.93
C ALA A 149 0.44 -12.64 -25.32
N LEU A 150 0.96 -11.44 -25.56
CA LEU A 150 0.40 -10.19 -25.04
C LEU A 150 -1.00 -9.91 -25.61
N VAL A 151 -1.22 -10.11 -26.91
CA VAL A 151 -2.55 -9.95 -27.53
C VAL A 151 -3.57 -10.90 -26.90
N THR A 152 -3.20 -12.16 -26.66
CA THR A 152 -4.07 -13.14 -25.98
C THR A 152 -4.45 -12.67 -24.57
N LEU A 153 -3.46 -12.21 -23.78
CA LEU A 153 -3.69 -11.71 -22.41
C LEU A 153 -4.58 -10.46 -22.40
N VAL A 154 -4.36 -9.53 -23.33
CA VAL A 154 -5.20 -8.33 -23.48
C VAL A 154 -6.63 -8.69 -23.84
N ILE A 155 -6.83 -9.58 -24.82
CA ILE A 155 -8.17 -10.01 -25.22
C ILE A 155 -8.89 -10.63 -24.02
N LEU A 156 -8.22 -11.52 -23.31
CA LEU A 156 -8.78 -12.19 -22.15
C LEU A 156 -9.20 -11.19 -21.05
N MET A 157 -8.33 -10.23 -20.73
CA MET A 157 -8.64 -9.19 -19.74
C MET A 157 -9.76 -8.26 -20.22
N SER A 158 -9.76 -7.90 -21.51
CA SER A 158 -10.76 -7.02 -22.11
C SER A 158 -12.14 -7.67 -22.09
N LEU A 159 -12.22 -8.96 -22.43
CA LEU A 159 -13.46 -9.73 -22.37
C LEU A 159 -14.00 -9.76 -20.94
N ALA A 160 -13.14 -10.00 -19.93
CA ALA A 160 -13.55 -10.00 -18.54
C ALA A 160 -14.28 -8.70 -18.16
N PHE A 161 -13.63 -7.54 -18.35
CA PHE A 161 -14.21 -6.26 -17.92
C PHE A 161 -15.34 -5.74 -18.81
N LEU A 162 -15.30 -5.97 -20.11
CA LEU A 162 -16.39 -5.56 -21.01
C LEU A 162 -17.67 -6.37 -20.74
N ILE A 163 -17.53 -7.68 -20.53
CA ILE A 163 -18.67 -8.54 -20.16
C ILE A 163 -19.22 -8.10 -18.79
N THR A 164 -18.35 -7.85 -17.82
CA THR A 164 -18.75 -7.31 -16.51
C THR A 164 -19.55 -6.02 -16.64
N SER A 165 -19.05 -5.05 -17.40
CA SER A 165 -19.70 -3.76 -17.59
C SER A 165 -21.07 -3.86 -18.27
N ILE A 166 -21.32 -4.88 -19.09
CA ILE A 166 -22.60 -5.08 -19.77
C ILE A 166 -23.59 -5.76 -18.81
N ILE A 167 -23.14 -6.78 -18.09
CA ILE A 167 -23.98 -7.57 -17.17
C ILE A 167 -24.44 -6.75 -15.98
N THR A 168 -23.66 -5.76 -15.54
CA THR A 168 -24.06 -4.84 -14.46
C THR A 168 -25.25 -3.94 -14.82
N LYS A 169 -25.70 -3.93 -16.09
CA LYS A 169 -26.82 -3.12 -16.60
C LYS A 169 -26.72 -1.65 -16.15
N PRO A 170 -25.63 -0.95 -16.48
CA PRO A 170 -25.39 0.40 -16.02
C PRO A 170 -26.35 1.41 -16.67
N ASP A 171 -26.56 2.55 -16.01
CA ASP A 171 -27.34 3.66 -16.58
C ASP A 171 -26.56 4.31 -17.73
N LEU A 172 -27.02 4.07 -18.96
CA LEU A 172 -26.39 4.59 -20.18
C LEU A 172 -26.40 6.12 -20.24
N LEU A 173 -27.44 6.79 -19.72
CA LEU A 173 -27.52 8.24 -19.72
C LEU A 173 -26.51 8.83 -18.73
N ALA A 174 -26.38 8.20 -17.56
CA ALA A 174 -25.40 8.60 -16.56
C ALA A 174 -23.96 8.37 -17.05
N ILE A 175 -23.69 7.27 -17.77
CA ILE A 175 -22.40 7.03 -18.45
C ILE A 175 -22.09 8.16 -19.43
N LEU A 176 -23.04 8.50 -20.32
CA LEU A 176 -22.83 9.55 -21.32
C LEU A 176 -22.57 10.91 -20.65
N ARG A 177 -23.30 11.25 -19.59
CA ARG A 177 -23.02 12.46 -18.81
C ARG A 177 -21.62 12.41 -18.20
N GLY A 178 -21.25 11.31 -17.57
CA GLY A 178 -19.92 11.11 -17.00
C GLY A 178 -18.78 11.23 -18.02
N MET A 179 -19.00 10.81 -19.27
CA MET A 179 -17.99 10.87 -20.35
C MET A 179 -17.76 12.28 -20.91
N PHE A 180 -18.78 13.15 -20.86
CA PHE A 180 -18.75 14.44 -21.59
C PHE A 180 -18.93 15.67 -20.69
N VAL A 181 -19.27 15.50 -19.42
CA VAL A 181 -19.42 16.60 -18.45
C VAL A 181 -18.30 16.51 -17.41
N PRO A 182 -17.27 17.37 -17.50
CA PRO A 182 -16.19 17.38 -16.52
C PRO A 182 -16.68 17.76 -15.12
N SER A 183 -16.26 16.97 -14.13
CA SER A 183 -16.46 17.26 -12.70
C SER A 183 -15.11 17.24 -12.00
N VAL A 184 -14.71 18.39 -11.43
CA VAL A 184 -13.41 18.55 -10.74
C VAL A 184 -13.66 19.19 -9.37
N ASN A 185 -13.18 18.54 -8.32
CA ASN A 185 -13.20 19.04 -6.95
C ASN A 185 -11.95 18.53 -6.19
N GLU A 186 -11.75 18.97 -4.95
CA GLU A 186 -10.56 18.57 -4.18
C GLU A 186 -10.53 17.06 -3.87
N SER A 187 -11.69 16.42 -3.70
CA SER A 187 -11.76 15.00 -3.33
C SER A 187 -11.45 14.07 -4.51
N ASN A 188 -11.72 14.48 -5.75
CA ASN A 188 -11.53 13.65 -6.94
C ASN A 188 -10.25 13.96 -7.73
N LEU A 189 -9.57 15.07 -7.41
CA LEU A 189 -8.38 15.54 -8.15
C LEU A 189 -7.25 14.51 -8.19
N LEU A 190 -6.99 13.81 -7.08
CA LEU A 190 -5.94 12.80 -7.03
C LEU A 190 -6.27 11.59 -7.90
N THR A 191 -7.54 11.19 -7.94
CA THR A 191 -7.99 10.09 -8.80
C THR A 191 -7.95 10.48 -10.26
N ILE A 192 -8.33 11.72 -10.63
CA ILE A 192 -8.15 12.25 -11.99
C ILE A 192 -6.67 12.19 -12.39
N VAL A 193 -5.78 12.63 -11.50
CA VAL A 193 -4.33 12.59 -11.73
C VAL A 193 -3.86 11.15 -11.97
N GLY A 194 -4.33 10.20 -11.15
CA GLY A 194 -4.06 8.78 -11.30
C GLY A 194 -4.53 8.22 -12.65
N LEU A 195 -5.80 8.48 -13.03
CA LEU A 195 -6.39 7.98 -14.28
C LEU A 195 -5.61 8.47 -15.50
N ILE A 196 -5.18 9.74 -15.50
CA ILE A 196 -4.39 10.29 -16.60
C ILE A 196 -2.98 9.68 -16.58
N GLY A 197 -2.34 9.64 -15.40
CA GLY A 197 -0.98 9.16 -15.21
C GLY A 197 -0.78 7.68 -15.53
N THR A 198 -1.76 6.81 -15.27
CA THR A 198 -1.66 5.38 -15.59
C THR A 198 -1.93 5.06 -17.06
N THR A 199 -2.59 5.97 -17.79
CA THR A 199 -2.93 5.77 -19.20
C THR A 199 -1.85 6.35 -20.12
N VAL A 200 -1.27 7.51 -19.76
CA VAL A 200 -0.16 8.13 -20.50
C VAL A 200 1.16 7.69 -19.89
N VAL A 201 1.64 6.53 -20.32
CA VAL A 201 2.85 5.93 -19.73
C VAL A 201 4.12 6.33 -20.52
N PRO A 202 5.05 7.13 -19.94
CA PRO A 202 6.23 7.62 -20.65
C PRO A 202 7.09 6.55 -21.33
N TYR A 203 7.35 5.40 -20.69
CA TYR A 203 8.17 4.36 -21.33
C TYR A 203 7.50 3.76 -22.58
N ASN A 204 6.17 3.78 -22.67
CA ASN A 204 5.45 3.28 -23.84
C ASN A 204 5.73 4.11 -25.08
N LEU A 205 6.06 5.40 -24.95
CA LEU A 205 6.43 6.25 -26.10
C LEU A 205 7.74 5.76 -26.73
N PHE A 206 8.71 5.35 -25.91
CA PHE A 206 9.98 4.78 -26.38
C PHE A 206 9.79 3.38 -26.96
N LEU A 207 8.99 2.54 -26.27
CA LEU A 207 8.68 1.19 -26.73
C LEU A 207 8.00 1.23 -28.09
N HIS A 208 6.97 2.07 -28.24
CA HIS A 208 6.22 2.16 -29.48
C HIS A 208 7.08 2.61 -30.66
N ALA A 209 7.87 3.68 -30.50
CA ALA A 209 8.82 4.15 -31.51
C ALA A 209 9.82 3.04 -31.93
N SER A 210 10.21 2.17 -30.99
CA SER A 210 11.15 1.07 -31.25
C SER A 210 10.50 -0.14 -31.89
N LEU A 211 9.23 -0.44 -31.60
CA LEU A 211 8.52 -1.58 -32.20
C LEU A 211 8.02 -1.29 -33.61
N VAL A 212 7.57 -0.06 -33.89
CA VAL A 212 7.08 0.28 -35.24
C VAL A 212 8.18 0.21 -36.29
N LYS A 213 9.45 0.51 -35.93
CA LYS A 213 10.58 0.41 -36.87
C LYS A 213 10.91 -1.04 -37.23
N GLU A 214 10.64 -2.00 -36.34
CA GLU A 214 10.82 -3.44 -36.59
C GLU A 214 9.74 -3.97 -37.54
N LYS A 215 8.49 -3.52 -37.36
CA LYS A 215 7.32 -4.02 -38.11
C LYS A 215 7.18 -3.40 -39.50
N TRP A 216 7.13 -2.09 -39.56
CA TRP A 216 6.91 -1.33 -40.80
C TRP A 216 8.22 -0.78 -41.29
N LYS A 217 8.42 -0.69 -42.62
CA LYS A 217 9.72 -0.37 -43.22
C LYS A 217 9.72 0.86 -44.11
N THR A 218 8.57 1.24 -44.66
CA THR A 218 8.47 2.35 -45.62
C THR A 218 7.62 3.49 -45.05
N GLN A 219 7.74 4.67 -45.65
CA GLN A 219 6.91 5.82 -45.29
C GLN A 219 5.42 5.61 -45.66
N GLU A 220 5.13 4.78 -46.65
CA GLU A 220 3.77 4.42 -47.06
C GLU A 220 3.02 3.67 -45.96
N ASP A 221 3.77 2.94 -45.11
CA ASP A 221 3.22 2.22 -43.96
C ASP A 221 2.68 3.15 -42.85
N LEU A 222 3.02 4.44 -42.90
CA LEU A 222 2.64 5.41 -41.86
C LEU A 222 1.12 5.46 -41.64
N HIS A 223 0.32 5.31 -42.71
CA HIS A 223 -1.13 5.29 -42.58
C HIS A 223 -1.64 4.06 -41.82
N TYR A 224 -1.02 2.90 -42.04
CA TYR A 224 -1.36 1.68 -41.30
C TYR A 224 -0.99 1.82 -39.82
N ALA A 225 0.18 2.37 -39.53
CA ALA A 225 0.64 2.58 -38.16
C ALA A 225 -0.26 3.56 -37.38
N LYS A 226 -0.69 4.65 -38.02
CA LYS A 226 -1.64 5.60 -37.42
C LYS A 226 -2.96 4.92 -37.07
N LYS A 227 -3.52 4.16 -38.01
CA LYS A 227 -4.78 3.45 -37.79
C LYS A 227 -4.66 2.39 -36.70
N ASP A 228 -3.59 1.61 -36.72
CA ASP A 228 -3.29 0.61 -35.69
C ASP A 228 -3.21 1.26 -34.30
N THR A 229 -2.45 2.34 -34.17
CA THR A 229 -2.31 3.12 -32.94
C THR A 229 -3.66 3.60 -32.41
N ILE A 230 -4.45 4.25 -33.28
CA ILE A 230 -5.76 4.82 -32.88
C ILE A 230 -6.68 3.71 -32.40
N VAL A 231 -6.80 2.62 -33.16
CA VAL A 231 -7.73 1.52 -32.83
C VAL A 231 -7.30 0.82 -31.53
N SER A 232 -6.01 0.50 -31.38
CA SER A 232 -5.53 -0.22 -30.20
C SER A 232 -5.63 0.62 -28.93
N VAL A 233 -5.23 1.89 -28.98
CA VAL A 233 -5.31 2.77 -27.79
C VAL A 233 -6.77 3.09 -27.45
N ALA A 234 -7.63 3.35 -28.45
CA ALA A 234 -9.06 3.55 -28.20
C ALA A 234 -9.71 2.32 -27.57
N PHE A 235 -9.35 1.12 -28.02
CA PHE A 235 -9.80 -0.13 -27.41
C PHE A 235 -9.33 -0.25 -25.95
N GLY A 236 -8.07 0.10 -25.65
CA GLY A 236 -7.60 0.11 -24.27
C GLY A 236 -8.29 1.14 -23.36
N GLY A 237 -8.63 2.30 -23.92
CA GLY A 237 -9.46 3.30 -23.24
C GLY A 237 -10.88 2.78 -22.95
N LEU A 238 -11.50 2.08 -23.90
CA LEU A 238 -12.79 1.41 -23.71
C LEU A 238 -12.76 0.38 -22.59
N VAL A 239 -11.71 -0.45 -22.52
CA VAL A 239 -11.52 -1.41 -21.43
C VAL A 239 -11.39 -0.69 -20.09
N SER A 240 -10.62 0.40 -20.03
CA SER A 240 -10.45 1.19 -18.81
C SER A 240 -11.76 1.83 -18.33
N MET A 241 -12.58 2.33 -19.25
CA MET A 241 -13.94 2.81 -18.93
C MET A 241 -14.86 1.68 -18.47
N ALA A 242 -14.77 0.49 -19.08
CA ALA A 242 -15.54 -0.68 -18.65
C ALA A 242 -15.21 -1.08 -17.20
N ILE A 243 -13.95 -0.92 -16.77
CA ILE A 243 -13.56 -1.14 -15.36
C ILE A 243 -14.26 -0.15 -14.44
N ILE A 244 -14.24 1.16 -14.78
CA ILE A 244 -14.91 2.21 -14.00
C ILE A 244 -16.41 1.93 -13.90
N ILE A 245 -17.04 1.61 -15.03
CA ILE A 245 -18.48 1.32 -15.09
C ILE A 245 -18.83 0.10 -14.26
N SER A 246 -18.05 -0.98 -14.39
CA SER A 246 -18.24 -2.20 -13.58
C SER A 246 -18.14 -1.91 -12.09
N ALA A 247 -17.18 -1.07 -11.69
CA ALA A 247 -16.93 -0.72 -10.30
C ALA A 247 -18.01 0.19 -9.71
N ALA A 248 -18.49 1.17 -10.49
CA ALA A 248 -19.59 2.04 -10.08
C ALA A 248 -20.89 1.27 -9.83
N SER A 249 -21.13 0.19 -10.56
CA SER A 249 -22.33 -0.63 -10.42
C SER A 249 -22.24 -1.71 -9.31
N ALA A 250 -21.09 -1.87 -8.65
CA ALA A 250 -20.88 -2.94 -7.66
C ALA A 250 -21.42 -2.60 -6.25
N ASN A 251 -21.91 -1.38 -6.00
CA ASN A 251 -22.51 -0.93 -4.72
C ASN A 251 -21.69 -1.30 -3.46
N ILE A 252 -20.36 -1.13 -3.50
CA ILE A 252 -19.47 -1.42 -2.37
C ILE A 252 -19.16 -0.11 -1.62
N SER A 253 -19.31 -0.11 -0.30
CA SER A 253 -19.08 1.07 0.56
C SER A 253 -17.60 1.41 0.79
N SER A 254 -16.69 0.45 0.69
CA SER A 254 -15.25 0.70 0.81
C SER A 254 -14.43 -0.31 0.01
N VAL A 255 -13.57 0.19 -0.88
CA VAL A 255 -12.64 -0.63 -1.67
C VAL A 255 -11.26 0.00 -1.63
N THR A 256 -10.24 -0.83 -1.40
CA THR A 256 -8.83 -0.44 -1.45
C THR A 256 -8.11 -1.05 -2.65
N SER A 257 -8.67 -2.11 -3.26
CA SER A 257 -8.02 -2.86 -4.33
C SER A 257 -9.01 -3.36 -5.41
N ALA A 258 -8.48 -3.71 -6.58
CA ALA A 258 -9.24 -4.36 -7.64
C ALA A 258 -9.80 -5.75 -7.24
N THR A 259 -9.24 -6.38 -6.22
CA THR A 259 -9.70 -7.68 -5.72
C THR A 259 -10.94 -7.56 -4.83
N ASP A 260 -11.14 -6.43 -4.15
CA ASP A 260 -12.36 -6.18 -3.36
C ASP A 260 -13.58 -6.05 -4.27
N LEU A 261 -13.39 -5.60 -5.52
CA LEU A 261 -14.44 -5.54 -6.53
C LEU A 261 -15.03 -6.93 -6.82
N ALA A 262 -14.26 -8.02 -6.64
CA ALA A 262 -14.77 -9.38 -6.84
C ALA A 262 -15.91 -9.68 -5.88
N LYS A 263 -15.84 -9.19 -4.65
CA LYS A 263 -16.86 -9.38 -3.62
C LYS A 263 -18.14 -8.61 -3.95
N GLY A 264 -18.03 -7.35 -4.40
CA GLY A 264 -19.24 -6.57 -4.75
C GLY A 264 -19.91 -7.01 -6.05
N LEU A 265 -19.18 -7.70 -6.92
CA LEU A 265 -19.76 -8.31 -8.12
C LEU A 265 -20.27 -9.74 -7.89
N GLU A 266 -19.97 -10.36 -6.75
CA GLU A 266 -20.44 -11.70 -6.39
C GLU A 266 -21.98 -11.84 -6.42
N PRO A 267 -22.79 -10.86 -5.97
CA PRO A 267 -24.25 -10.95 -6.11
C PRO A 267 -24.74 -11.02 -7.57
N LEU A 268 -23.99 -10.47 -8.52
CA LEU A 268 -24.36 -10.43 -9.94
C LEU A 268 -23.81 -11.62 -10.73
N PHE A 269 -22.63 -12.11 -10.37
CA PHE A 269 -21.88 -13.14 -11.10
C PHE A 269 -21.80 -14.49 -10.37
N GLY A 270 -22.26 -14.55 -9.12
CA GLY A 270 -21.92 -15.64 -8.21
C GLY A 270 -20.40 -15.78 -8.06
N SER A 271 -19.97 -17.01 -7.81
CA SER A 271 -18.55 -17.35 -7.63
C SER A 271 -17.69 -17.07 -8.87
N PHE A 272 -18.28 -16.85 -10.05
CA PHE A 272 -17.55 -16.52 -11.28
C PHE A 272 -16.90 -15.12 -11.25
N ALA A 273 -17.42 -14.15 -10.48
CA ALA A 273 -16.82 -12.80 -10.38
C ALA A 273 -15.36 -12.87 -9.93
N LYS A 274 -15.10 -13.74 -8.95
CA LYS A 274 -13.76 -14.02 -8.43
C LYS A 274 -12.81 -14.45 -9.55
N TYR A 275 -13.21 -15.41 -10.38
CA TYR A 275 -12.37 -15.93 -11.45
C TYR A 275 -12.13 -14.87 -12.54
N PHE A 276 -13.17 -14.19 -13.01
CA PHE A 276 -13.03 -13.18 -14.07
C PHE A 276 -12.09 -12.04 -13.68
N LEU A 277 -12.26 -11.46 -12.49
CA LEU A 277 -11.40 -10.37 -12.03
C LEU A 277 -9.98 -10.82 -11.74
N SER A 278 -9.83 -12.01 -11.16
CA SER A 278 -8.50 -12.55 -10.85
C SER A 278 -7.68 -12.82 -12.12
N ILE A 279 -8.29 -13.46 -13.12
CA ILE A 279 -7.63 -13.74 -14.39
C ILE A 279 -7.34 -12.44 -15.13
N GLY A 280 -8.24 -11.45 -15.08
CA GLY A 280 -8.01 -10.12 -15.65
C GLY A 280 -6.81 -9.41 -15.01
N LEU A 281 -6.74 -9.36 -13.69
CA LEU A 281 -5.66 -8.70 -12.94
C LEU A 281 -4.32 -9.44 -13.08
N PHE A 282 -4.34 -10.77 -13.05
CA PHE A 282 -3.17 -11.60 -13.37
C PHE A 282 -2.64 -11.32 -14.78
N SER A 283 -3.54 -11.28 -15.77
CA SER A 283 -3.19 -11.01 -17.17
C SER A 283 -2.61 -9.61 -17.34
N ALA A 284 -3.18 -8.61 -16.67
CA ALA A 284 -2.66 -7.24 -16.63
C ALA A 284 -1.22 -7.20 -16.06
N GLY A 285 -0.99 -7.94 -14.96
CA GLY A 285 0.29 -8.05 -14.28
C GLY A 285 1.38 -8.64 -15.18
N ILE A 286 1.14 -9.82 -15.76
CA ILE A 286 2.09 -10.50 -16.66
C ILE A 286 2.39 -9.64 -17.91
N THR A 287 1.36 -9.06 -18.49
CA THR A 287 1.50 -8.21 -19.69
C THR A 287 2.42 -7.01 -19.41
N SER A 288 2.23 -6.36 -18.27
CA SER A 288 3.04 -5.21 -17.86
C SER A 288 4.46 -5.64 -17.45
N ALA A 289 4.59 -6.80 -16.80
CA ALA A 289 5.86 -7.39 -16.40
C ALA A 289 6.77 -7.80 -17.58
N ILE A 290 6.20 -7.91 -18.77
CA ILE A 290 6.95 -8.13 -20.01
C ILE A 290 7.32 -6.80 -20.67
N THR A 291 6.36 -5.87 -20.73
CA THR A 291 6.51 -4.64 -21.53
C THR A 291 7.41 -3.61 -20.86
N ALA A 292 7.39 -3.48 -19.54
CA ALA A 292 8.23 -2.51 -18.82
C ALA A 292 9.74 -2.86 -18.88
N PRO A 293 10.19 -4.11 -18.63
CA PRO A 293 11.60 -4.48 -18.81
C PRO A 293 12.06 -4.37 -20.26
N LEU A 294 11.19 -4.73 -21.21
CA LEU A 294 11.48 -4.61 -22.64
C LEU A 294 11.68 -3.15 -23.05
N ALA A 295 10.82 -2.24 -22.59
CA ALA A 295 10.93 -0.81 -22.86
C ALA A 295 12.23 -0.23 -22.28
N ALA A 296 12.58 -0.60 -21.05
CA ALA A 296 13.83 -0.19 -20.42
C ALA A 296 15.06 -0.66 -21.22
N ALA A 297 15.04 -1.90 -21.73
CA ALA A 297 16.10 -2.42 -22.58
C ALA A 297 16.24 -1.67 -23.91
N TYR A 298 15.13 -1.35 -24.59
CA TYR A 298 15.16 -0.51 -25.80
C TYR A 298 15.70 0.89 -25.53
N VAL A 299 15.29 1.50 -24.42
CA VAL A 299 15.75 2.83 -24.01
C VAL A 299 17.24 2.81 -23.72
N ALA A 300 17.72 1.85 -22.91
CA ALA A 300 19.13 1.70 -22.59
C ALA A 300 19.98 1.46 -23.83
N ASN A 301 19.55 0.55 -24.72
CA ASN A 301 20.24 0.28 -25.98
C ASN A 301 20.38 1.55 -26.83
N GLY A 302 19.31 2.32 -26.98
CA GLY A 302 19.31 3.56 -27.76
C GLY A 302 19.92 4.77 -27.05
N CYS A 303 20.02 4.79 -25.72
CA CYS A 303 20.74 5.84 -25.00
C CYS A 303 22.25 5.60 -25.01
N LEU A 304 22.68 4.34 -24.90
CA LEU A 304 24.09 3.95 -24.82
C LEU A 304 24.71 3.64 -26.19
N GLY A 305 23.91 3.58 -27.24
CA GLY A 305 24.40 3.34 -28.60
C GLY A 305 24.96 1.96 -28.82
N TRP A 306 24.31 0.96 -28.20
CA TRP A 306 24.68 -0.42 -28.40
C TRP A 306 24.09 -0.97 -29.71
N ASP A 307 24.94 -1.68 -30.45
CA ASP A 307 24.51 -2.48 -31.59
C ASP A 307 23.99 -3.84 -31.11
N GLY A 308 22.82 -4.26 -31.60
CA GLY A 308 22.25 -5.55 -31.25
C GLY A 308 20.71 -5.58 -31.27
N ASP A 309 20.17 -6.79 -31.27
CA ASP A 309 18.73 -7.06 -31.18
C ASP A 309 18.33 -7.51 -29.76
N MET A 310 17.09 -7.97 -29.60
CA MET A 310 16.54 -8.47 -28.33
C MET A 310 17.29 -9.68 -27.75
N LYS A 311 18.14 -10.35 -28.53
CA LYS A 311 18.93 -11.51 -28.09
C LYS A 311 20.34 -11.13 -27.64
N SER A 312 20.78 -9.90 -27.92
CA SER A 312 22.09 -9.42 -27.52
C SER A 312 22.25 -9.41 -25.99
N PHE A 313 23.45 -9.74 -25.52
CA PHE A 313 23.74 -9.86 -24.08
C PHE A 313 23.45 -8.58 -23.32
N ARG A 314 23.88 -7.42 -23.84
CA ARG A 314 23.68 -6.12 -23.20
C ARG A 314 22.20 -5.75 -23.09
N PHE A 315 21.41 -6.01 -24.14
CA PHE A 315 19.97 -5.81 -24.12
C PHE A 315 19.31 -6.70 -23.06
N ARG A 316 19.74 -7.97 -22.98
CA ARG A 316 19.22 -8.93 -21.99
C ARG A 316 19.52 -8.53 -20.55
N MET A 317 20.74 -8.08 -20.28
CA MET A 317 21.13 -7.64 -18.94
C MET A 317 20.21 -6.53 -18.39
N VAL A 318 19.75 -5.61 -19.24
CA VAL A 318 18.87 -4.51 -18.79
C VAL A 318 17.49 -5.02 -18.39
N TRP A 319 16.83 -5.82 -19.23
CA TRP A 319 15.50 -6.32 -18.85
C TRP A 319 15.58 -7.34 -17.72
N ILE A 320 16.66 -8.13 -17.62
CA ILE A 320 16.90 -9.04 -16.49
C ILE A 320 17.02 -8.24 -15.18
N PHE A 321 17.77 -7.14 -15.19
CA PHE A 321 17.93 -6.27 -14.03
C PHE A 321 16.59 -5.66 -13.58
N VAL A 322 15.81 -5.10 -14.50
CA VAL A 322 14.50 -4.50 -14.19
C VAL A 322 13.55 -5.55 -13.63
N LEU A 323 13.47 -6.73 -14.26
CA LEU A 323 12.60 -7.82 -13.83
C LEU A 323 13.00 -8.37 -12.45
N LEU A 324 14.29 -8.61 -12.21
CA LEU A 324 14.78 -9.09 -10.91
C LEU A 324 14.50 -8.10 -9.79
N LEU A 325 14.72 -6.80 -10.01
CA LEU A 325 14.38 -5.80 -9.01
C LEU A 325 12.89 -5.81 -8.70
N GLY A 326 12.03 -5.88 -9.72
CA GLY A 326 10.58 -5.99 -9.52
C GLY A 326 10.19 -7.21 -8.67
N VAL A 327 10.78 -8.37 -8.97
CA VAL A 327 10.55 -9.61 -8.19
C VAL A 327 11.00 -9.44 -6.74
N ILE A 328 12.20 -8.87 -6.51
CA ILE A 328 12.74 -8.63 -5.17
C ILE A 328 11.80 -7.71 -4.38
N PHE A 329 11.50 -6.53 -4.90
CA PHE A 329 10.65 -5.54 -4.21
C PHE A 329 9.23 -6.07 -3.96
N SER A 330 8.65 -6.79 -4.92
CA SER A 330 7.35 -7.45 -4.75
C SER A 330 7.36 -8.57 -3.69
N SER A 331 8.54 -9.07 -3.32
CA SER A 331 8.70 -10.15 -2.33
C SER A 331 9.07 -9.67 -0.93
N LEU A 332 9.33 -8.37 -0.72
CA LEU A 332 9.77 -7.80 0.57
C LEU A 332 8.67 -7.73 1.66
N GLY A 333 7.50 -8.32 1.45
CA GLY A 333 6.38 -8.26 2.40
C GLY A 333 5.73 -6.88 2.53
N ILE A 334 6.13 -5.92 1.70
CA ILE A 334 5.51 -4.60 1.59
C ILE A 334 4.10 -4.77 0.97
N ASN A 335 3.15 -3.94 1.37
CA ASN A 335 1.80 -3.98 0.83
C ASN A 335 1.81 -3.74 -0.70
N PRO A 336 1.29 -4.66 -1.53
CA PRO A 336 1.19 -4.51 -2.98
C PRO A 336 0.60 -3.18 -3.45
N ILE A 337 -0.40 -2.66 -2.71
CA ILE A 337 -1.11 -1.44 -3.08
C ILE A 337 -0.19 -0.22 -2.94
N GLU A 338 0.63 -0.18 -1.89
CA GLU A 338 1.61 0.90 -1.68
C GLU A 338 2.68 0.88 -2.77
N ILE A 339 3.17 -0.31 -3.13
CA ILE A 339 4.13 -0.48 -4.24
C ILE A 339 3.53 0.07 -5.54
N ILE A 340 2.28 -0.30 -5.85
CA ILE A 340 1.56 0.18 -7.06
C ILE A 340 1.42 1.71 -7.03
N GLN A 341 1.01 2.29 -5.91
CA GLN A 341 0.86 3.75 -5.80
C GLN A 341 2.20 4.48 -5.96
N PHE A 342 3.26 3.99 -5.33
CA PHE A 342 4.59 4.57 -5.45
C PHE A 342 5.12 4.52 -6.90
N ALA A 343 4.91 3.39 -7.58
CA ALA A 343 5.20 3.24 -9.00
C ALA A 343 4.47 4.26 -9.87
N GLN A 344 3.20 4.56 -9.58
CA GLN A 344 2.40 5.54 -10.32
C GLN A 344 2.91 6.97 -10.13
N VAL A 345 3.35 7.31 -8.93
CA VAL A 345 3.96 8.61 -8.63
C VAL A 345 5.23 8.81 -9.45
N ALA A 346 6.13 7.82 -9.46
CA ALA A 346 7.36 7.89 -10.25
C ALA A 346 7.05 8.11 -11.75
N ASN A 347 6.03 7.43 -12.27
CA ASN A 347 5.57 7.59 -13.65
C ASN A 347 5.00 8.99 -13.94
N GLY A 348 4.17 9.52 -13.02
CA GLY A 348 3.61 10.87 -13.10
C GLY A 348 4.69 11.95 -13.13
N ALA A 349 5.75 11.79 -12.33
CA ALA A 349 6.90 12.71 -12.32
C ALA A 349 7.73 12.66 -13.61
N ALA A 350 7.87 11.49 -14.24
CA ALA A 350 8.63 11.32 -15.48
C ALA A 350 7.89 11.87 -16.72
N LEU A 351 6.57 11.83 -16.73
CA LEU A 351 5.73 12.17 -17.88
C LEU A 351 6.03 13.55 -18.51
N PRO A 352 6.05 14.67 -17.76
CA PRO A 352 6.27 15.99 -18.38
C PRO A 352 7.62 16.08 -19.11
N ILE A 353 8.66 15.48 -18.55
CA ILE A 353 9.99 15.46 -19.15
C ILE A 353 9.94 14.78 -20.52
N ILE A 354 9.31 13.61 -20.59
CA ILE A 354 9.24 12.83 -21.84
C ILE A 354 8.34 13.50 -22.87
N VAL A 355 7.19 14.04 -22.47
CA VAL A 355 6.28 14.75 -23.38
C VAL A 355 6.97 16.00 -23.95
N GLY A 356 7.66 16.77 -23.12
CA GLY A 356 8.42 17.94 -23.57
C GLY A 356 9.49 17.60 -24.60
N ILE A 357 10.27 16.54 -24.34
CA ILE A 357 11.30 16.05 -25.28
C ILE A 357 10.67 15.56 -26.59
N LEU A 358 9.57 14.80 -26.52
CA LEU A 358 8.88 14.31 -27.72
C LEU A 358 8.39 15.48 -28.57
N LEU A 359 7.68 16.45 -27.98
CA LEU A 359 7.18 17.62 -28.71
C LEU A 359 8.30 18.44 -29.35
N TRP A 360 9.44 18.59 -28.67
CA TRP A 360 10.61 19.24 -29.22
C TRP A 360 11.12 18.54 -30.49
N ILE A 361 11.27 17.21 -30.46
CA ILE A 361 11.73 16.42 -31.61
C ILE A 361 10.71 16.44 -32.74
N MET A 362 9.42 16.36 -32.42
CA MET A 362 8.35 16.32 -33.44
C MET A 362 8.26 17.60 -34.28
N ASN A 363 8.97 18.66 -33.88
CA ASN A 363 9.07 19.93 -34.60
C ASN A 363 10.41 20.13 -35.32
N LYS A 364 11.37 19.21 -35.19
CA LYS A 364 12.68 19.31 -35.86
C LYS A 364 12.59 18.95 -37.35
N ALA A 365 12.93 19.92 -38.21
CA ALA A 365 12.96 19.71 -39.65
C ALA A 365 14.07 18.75 -40.08
N SER A 366 15.20 18.74 -39.35
CA SER A 366 16.31 17.79 -39.54
C SER A 366 15.89 16.33 -39.36
N VAL A 367 14.89 16.08 -38.51
CA VAL A 367 14.46 14.73 -38.13
C VAL A 367 13.29 14.25 -39.00
N LEU A 368 12.24 15.08 -39.14
CA LEU A 368 10.96 14.66 -39.72
C LEU A 368 10.67 15.27 -41.09
N GLY A 369 11.44 16.26 -41.54
CA GLY A 369 11.21 16.97 -42.80
C GLY A 369 9.78 17.50 -42.93
N LYS A 370 9.03 16.95 -43.89
CA LYS A 370 7.62 17.31 -44.15
C LYS A 370 6.63 16.68 -43.15
N ASN A 371 7.03 15.67 -42.38
CA ASN A 371 6.19 14.93 -41.43
C ASN A 371 6.22 15.52 -39.99
N ARG A 372 6.63 16.78 -39.84
CA ARG A 372 6.60 17.49 -38.56
C ARG A 372 5.16 17.67 -38.06
N ASN A 373 5.02 17.96 -36.77
CA ASN A 373 3.72 18.32 -36.21
C ASN A 373 3.11 19.51 -36.96
N THR A 374 1.81 19.40 -37.24
CA THR A 374 1.00 20.53 -37.71
C THR A 374 0.73 21.50 -36.56
N LYS A 375 0.23 22.71 -36.88
CA LYS A 375 -0.19 23.68 -35.86
C LYS A 375 -1.21 23.08 -34.89
N PHE A 376 -2.19 22.33 -35.40
CA PHE A 376 -3.19 21.65 -34.59
C PHE A 376 -2.57 20.59 -33.66
N GLN A 377 -1.68 19.74 -34.17
CA GLN A 377 -0.99 18.73 -33.36
C GLN A 377 -0.12 19.37 -32.27
N ASN A 378 0.51 20.52 -32.55
CA ASN A 378 1.25 21.26 -31.54
C ASN A 378 0.34 21.87 -30.48
N SER A 379 -0.83 22.44 -30.84
CA SER A 379 -1.79 22.94 -29.86
C SER A 379 -2.25 21.82 -28.91
N VAL A 380 -2.62 20.66 -29.47
CA VAL A 380 -2.98 19.47 -28.67
C VAL A 380 -1.81 19.01 -27.79
N GLY A 381 -0.61 18.94 -28.37
CA GLY A 381 0.60 18.56 -27.64
C GLY A 381 0.93 19.48 -26.47
N ILE A 382 0.81 20.80 -26.65
CA ILE A 382 1.05 21.79 -25.59
C ILE A 382 0.03 21.64 -24.46
N ILE A 383 -1.24 21.39 -24.77
CA ILE A 383 -2.27 21.14 -23.75
C ILE A 383 -1.89 19.90 -22.93
N ILE A 384 -1.52 18.80 -23.59
CA ILE A 384 -1.08 17.56 -22.92
C ILE A 384 0.16 17.81 -22.07
N PHE A 385 1.11 18.62 -22.55
CA PHE A 385 2.31 18.98 -21.81
C PHE A 385 1.99 19.78 -20.54
N ILE A 386 1.11 20.78 -20.62
CA ILE A 386 0.66 21.56 -19.44
C ILE A 386 -0.01 20.65 -18.42
N ILE A 387 -0.92 19.77 -18.86
CA ILE A 387 -1.57 18.78 -17.99
C ILE A 387 -0.49 17.91 -17.33
N SER A 388 0.47 17.39 -18.08
CA SER A 388 1.54 16.55 -17.53
C SER A 388 2.41 17.24 -16.48
N ILE A 389 2.64 18.55 -16.59
CA ILE A 389 3.35 19.33 -15.56
C ILE A 389 2.55 19.37 -14.27
N VAL A 390 1.23 19.64 -14.36
CA VAL A 390 0.34 19.65 -13.19
C VAL A 390 0.32 18.28 -12.51
N LEU A 391 0.24 17.20 -13.30
CA LEU A 391 0.30 15.82 -12.79
C LEU A 391 1.62 15.55 -12.08
N GLY A 392 2.75 15.87 -12.72
CA GLY A 392 4.08 15.64 -12.14
C GLY A 392 4.30 16.40 -10.83
N LEU A 393 3.87 17.66 -10.76
CA LEU A 393 3.93 18.46 -9.52
C LEU A 393 3.06 17.86 -8.42
N LYS A 394 1.84 17.44 -8.74
CA LYS A 394 0.93 16.78 -7.77
C LYS A 394 1.51 15.46 -7.26
N SER A 395 2.11 14.64 -8.12
CA SER A 395 2.79 13.41 -7.71
C SER A 395 3.92 13.69 -6.72
N ILE A 396 4.75 14.71 -6.97
CA ILE A 396 5.84 15.10 -6.05
C ILE A 396 5.27 15.59 -4.71
N ILE A 397 4.26 16.45 -4.73
CA ILE A 397 3.60 16.96 -3.51
C ILE A 397 3.00 15.81 -2.70
N GLN A 398 2.40 14.81 -3.36
CA GLN A 398 1.85 13.64 -2.68
C GLN A 398 2.93 12.90 -1.90
N VAL A 399 4.12 12.65 -2.47
CA VAL A 399 5.21 11.98 -1.74
C VAL A 399 5.66 12.81 -0.53
N ILE A 400 5.81 14.12 -0.72
CA ILE A 400 6.21 15.04 0.35
C ILE A 400 5.18 15.04 1.49
N ASN A 401 3.89 14.97 1.15
CA ASN A 401 2.80 14.95 2.13
C ASN A 401 2.53 13.55 2.72
N SER A 402 2.79 12.47 1.99
CA SER A 402 2.69 11.10 2.53
C SER A 402 3.64 10.88 3.70
N ASN A 403 4.82 11.51 3.67
CA ASN A 403 5.72 11.54 4.83
C ASN A 403 5.17 12.35 6.03
N LYS A 404 4.13 13.18 5.84
CA LYS A 404 3.47 13.97 6.89
C LYS A 404 2.18 13.33 7.42
N ASN A 405 1.56 12.41 6.66
CA ASN A 405 0.30 11.74 6.98
C ASN A 405 0.50 10.26 7.37
N MET A 406 1.50 9.97 8.20
CA MET A 406 1.54 8.69 8.89
C MET A 406 0.37 8.64 9.87
N THR A 407 -0.58 7.74 9.62
CA THR A 407 -1.61 7.39 10.61
C THR A 407 -0.98 6.42 11.59
N TYR A 408 -0.88 6.79 12.85
CA TYR A 408 -0.42 5.91 13.92
C TYR A 408 -1.62 5.16 14.47
N SER A 409 -1.43 3.93 14.93
CA SER A 409 -2.45 3.20 15.70
C SER A 409 -1.88 2.88 17.08
N ILE A 410 -2.72 2.98 18.11
CA ILE A 410 -2.33 2.67 19.48
C ILE A 410 -3.49 1.97 20.20
N ASP A 411 -3.16 0.96 21.00
CA ASP A 411 -4.10 0.33 21.93
C ASP A 411 -4.24 1.22 23.17
N ILE A 412 -5.48 1.48 23.61
CA ILE A 412 -5.75 2.20 24.86
C ILE A 412 -6.32 1.19 25.86
N ASN A 413 -5.70 1.08 27.02
CA ASN A 413 -6.05 0.11 28.05
C ASN A 413 -6.29 0.75 29.43
N CYS A 414 -7.03 0.03 30.28
CA CYS A 414 -7.21 0.36 31.69
C CYS A 414 -7.16 -0.91 32.56
N ASP A 415 -6.71 -0.72 33.80
CA ASP A 415 -6.81 -1.71 34.86
C ASP A 415 -8.22 -1.68 35.47
N LEU A 416 -8.96 -2.79 35.37
CA LEU A 416 -10.39 -2.91 35.67
C LEU A 416 -10.68 -4.12 36.58
N GLY A 417 -11.91 -4.23 37.07
CA GLY A 417 -12.30 -5.29 38.02
C GLY A 417 -11.73 -5.08 39.42
N GLU A 418 -11.21 -3.89 39.71
CA GLU A 418 -10.55 -3.54 40.97
C GLU A 418 -11.50 -2.98 42.04
N GLY A 419 -12.75 -2.71 41.67
CA GLY A 419 -13.78 -2.19 42.58
C GLY A 419 -13.92 -0.65 42.60
N ALA A 420 -13.36 0.04 41.61
CA ALA A 420 -13.46 1.50 41.47
C ALA A 420 -14.85 2.01 41.06
N GLY A 421 -15.73 1.13 40.58
CA GLY A 421 -17.13 1.46 40.24
C GLY A 421 -17.30 2.23 38.92
N ASN A 422 -16.25 2.36 38.12
CA ASN A 422 -16.23 3.10 36.86
C ASN A 422 -15.97 2.23 35.62
N ASP A 423 -15.81 0.90 35.77
CA ASP A 423 -15.54 -0.04 34.68
C ASP A 423 -16.49 0.18 33.47
N ALA A 424 -17.80 0.24 33.71
CA ALA A 424 -18.80 0.42 32.67
C ALA A 424 -18.70 1.77 31.93
N LEU A 425 -18.15 2.80 32.58
CA LEU A 425 -17.95 4.13 31.98
C LEU A 425 -16.69 4.18 31.12
N LEU A 426 -15.69 3.34 31.41
CA LEU A 426 -14.42 3.30 30.69
C LEU A 426 -14.51 2.44 29.42
N MET A 427 -15.17 1.28 29.50
CA MET A 427 -15.26 0.28 28.42
C MET A 427 -15.57 0.82 27.01
N PRO A 428 -16.47 1.80 26.80
CA PRO A 428 -16.76 2.32 25.47
C PRO A 428 -15.57 2.97 24.74
N TYR A 429 -14.49 3.29 25.46
CA TYR A 429 -13.35 4.05 24.95
C TYR A 429 -12.04 3.24 24.89
N LEU A 430 -12.07 1.97 25.31
CA LEU A 430 -10.88 1.12 25.41
C LEU A 430 -10.76 0.17 24.22
N SER A 431 -9.53 -0.16 23.84
CA SER A 431 -9.21 -1.27 22.94
C SER A 431 -9.02 -2.57 23.73
N SER A 432 -8.46 -2.47 24.93
CA SER A 432 -8.16 -3.60 25.80
C SER A 432 -8.36 -3.26 27.28
N CYS A 433 -8.45 -4.29 28.14
CA CYS A 433 -8.55 -4.10 29.59
C CYS A 433 -7.78 -5.19 30.36
N ASN A 434 -7.17 -4.80 31.49
CA ASN A 434 -6.47 -5.72 32.39
C ASN A 434 -7.37 -5.99 33.60
N ILE A 435 -7.92 -7.21 33.71
CA ILE A 435 -8.88 -7.56 34.75
C ILE A 435 -8.15 -8.15 35.96
N ALA A 436 -8.37 -7.57 37.14
CA ALA A 436 -7.79 -8.04 38.41
C ALA A 436 -8.10 -9.51 38.70
N CYS A 437 -7.06 -10.31 38.95
CA CYS A 437 -7.15 -11.76 39.07
C CYS A 437 -7.32 -12.29 40.52
N GLY A 438 -7.56 -11.40 41.49
CA GLY A 438 -7.81 -11.77 42.89
C GLY A 438 -6.63 -11.60 43.84
N GLY A 439 -5.39 -11.45 43.35
CA GLY A 439 -4.19 -11.27 44.18
C GLY A 439 -4.19 -9.94 44.95
N HIS A 440 -4.48 -8.84 44.25
CA HIS A 440 -4.52 -7.48 44.82
C HIS A 440 -5.93 -6.93 44.95
N ALA A 441 -6.81 -7.29 44.01
CA ALA A 441 -8.19 -6.86 43.94
C ALA A 441 -9.01 -7.86 43.13
N GLY A 442 -10.34 -7.66 43.08
CA GLY A 442 -11.27 -8.51 42.35
C GLY A 442 -11.59 -9.84 43.03
N ASN A 443 -12.65 -10.49 42.57
CA ASN A 443 -13.11 -11.84 42.91
C ASN A 443 -13.87 -12.42 41.69
N ASP A 444 -14.43 -13.63 41.78
CA ASP A 444 -15.11 -14.25 40.64
C ASP A 444 -16.30 -13.42 40.12
N ASP A 445 -17.04 -12.77 41.01
CA ASP A 445 -18.21 -11.97 40.63
C ASP A 445 -17.78 -10.70 39.88
N THR A 446 -16.76 -10.00 40.38
CA THR A 446 -16.24 -8.80 39.70
C THR A 446 -15.57 -9.17 38.37
N MET A 447 -14.81 -10.27 38.32
CA MET A 447 -14.22 -10.76 37.06
C MET A 447 -15.29 -11.04 36.01
N LYS A 448 -16.35 -11.78 36.38
CA LYS A 448 -17.47 -12.09 35.48
C LYS A 448 -18.16 -10.84 34.96
N GLU A 449 -18.42 -9.87 35.83
CA GLU A 449 -19.05 -8.62 35.42
C GLU A 449 -18.16 -7.81 34.47
N THR A 450 -16.87 -7.66 34.78
CA THR A 450 -15.93 -6.95 33.89
C THR A 450 -15.75 -7.69 32.55
N ILE A 451 -15.71 -9.03 32.54
CA ILE A 451 -15.69 -9.83 31.30
C ILE A 451 -16.94 -9.56 30.46
N ARG A 452 -18.13 -9.56 31.08
CA ARG A 452 -19.40 -9.29 30.39
C ARG A 452 -19.38 -7.91 29.72
N LEU A 453 -18.89 -6.89 30.43
CA LEU A 453 -18.74 -5.55 29.89
C LEU A 453 -17.73 -5.49 28.73
N ALA A 454 -16.58 -6.17 28.86
CA ALA A 454 -15.57 -6.20 27.80
C ALA A 454 -16.12 -6.83 26.52
N LEU A 455 -16.84 -7.95 26.62
CA LEU A 455 -17.47 -8.62 25.48
C LEU A 455 -18.55 -7.75 24.83
N GLN A 456 -19.36 -7.05 25.63
CA GLN A 456 -20.39 -6.13 25.12
C GLN A 456 -19.80 -4.98 24.28
N HIS A 457 -18.59 -4.54 24.60
CA HIS A 457 -17.91 -3.43 23.93
C HIS A 457 -16.81 -3.87 22.94
N ASN A 458 -16.64 -5.17 22.70
CA ASN A 458 -15.55 -5.75 21.89
C ASN A 458 -14.14 -5.36 22.39
N VAL A 459 -13.96 -5.19 23.69
CA VAL A 459 -12.68 -4.87 24.33
C VAL A 459 -11.88 -6.16 24.57
N LYS A 460 -10.59 -6.16 24.21
CA LYS A 460 -9.70 -7.31 24.43
C LYS A 460 -9.50 -7.55 25.93
N ILE A 461 -9.62 -8.80 26.38
CA ILE A 461 -9.56 -9.18 27.80
C ILE A 461 -8.15 -9.66 28.16
N GLY A 462 -7.54 -9.08 29.19
CA GLY A 462 -6.25 -9.50 29.72
C GLY A 462 -6.26 -9.82 31.21
N ALA A 463 -5.33 -10.68 31.62
CA ALA A 463 -5.12 -11.02 33.03
C ALA A 463 -4.23 -9.99 33.71
N HIS A 464 -4.64 -9.56 34.90
CA HIS A 464 -3.90 -8.61 35.73
C HIS A 464 -3.44 -9.26 37.05
N PRO A 465 -2.43 -10.16 37.02
CA PRO A 465 -1.93 -10.84 38.19
C PRO A 465 -1.02 -9.94 39.05
N SER A 466 -0.99 -10.20 40.34
CA SER A 466 -0.20 -9.46 41.33
C SER A 466 0.40 -10.38 42.37
N PHE A 467 1.25 -9.83 43.26
CA PHE A 467 1.50 -10.44 44.55
C PHE A 467 0.20 -10.54 45.37
N PRO A 468 0.08 -11.54 46.28
CA PRO A 468 -1.09 -11.74 47.13
C PRO A 468 -1.15 -10.71 48.27
N ASP A 469 -1.30 -9.45 47.91
CA ASP A 469 -1.18 -8.29 48.78
C ASP A 469 -2.43 -7.42 48.67
N ARG A 470 -3.57 -7.98 49.03
CA ARG A 470 -4.85 -7.28 48.92
C ARG A 470 -4.93 -6.05 49.82
N GLU A 471 -4.29 -6.10 51.00
CA GLU A 471 -4.29 -5.01 51.99
C GLU A 471 -3.60 -3.74 51.46
N ASN A 472 -2.54 -3.89 50.66
CA ASN A 472 -1.82 -2.77 50.07
C ASN A 472 -2.00 -2.69 48.55
N PHE A 473 -3.04 -3.34 48.02
CA PHE A 473 -3.40 -3.30 46.60
C PHE A 473 -2.29 -3.78 45.65
N GLY A 474 -1.53 -4.80 46.05
CA GLY A 474 -0.47 -5.38 45.22
C GLY A 474 0.79 -4.52 45.12
N ARG A 475 0.97 -3.54 46.02
CA ARG A 475 2.04 -2.53 45.94
C ARG A 475 3.22 -2.83 46.86
N THR A 476 3.14 -3.88 47.68
CA THR A 476 4.26 -4.35 48.50
C THR A 476 5.16 -5.27 47.70
N GLU A 477 6.45 -4.96 47.65
CA GLU A 477 7.45 -5.85 47.07
C GLU A 477 7.59 -7.12 47.90
N MET A 478 7.63 -8.28 47.22
CA MET A 478 7.79 -9.57 47.87
C MET A 478 8.91 -10.37 47.20
N ASN A 479 9.81 -10.91 48.02
CA ASN A 479 10.86 -11.81 47.56
C ASN A 479 10.41 -13.26 47.76
N LEU A 480 9.76 -13.83 46.73
CA LEU A 480 9.35 -15.22 46.69
C LEU A 480 10.32 -16.05 45.84
N PRO A 481 10.54 -17.34 46.17
CA PRO A 481 11.20 -18.28 45.27
C PRO A 481 10.55 -18.27 43.87
N ASN A 482 11.37 -18.35 42.82
CA ASN A 482 10.91 -18.23 41.43
C ASN A 482 9.78 -19.21 41.08
N ASN A 483 9.90 -20.48 41.50
CA ASN A 483 8.88 -21.52 41.27
C ASN A 483 7.54 -21.21 41.97
N GLU A 484 7.60 -20.67 43.18
CA GLU A 484 6.41 -20.28 43.96
C GLU A 484 5.71 -19.09 43.32
N LEU A 485 6.48 -18.06 42.94
CA LEU A 485 5.95 -16.89 42.25
C LEU A 485 5.34 -17.26 40.88
N SER A 486 6.03 -18.08 40.10
CA SER A 486 5.52 -18.57 38.81
C SER A 486 4.20 -19.33 38.99
N THR A 487 4.12 -20.25 39.96
CA THR A 487 2.88 -20.99 40.27
C THR A 487 1.74 -20.06 40.67
N LEU A 488 2.03 -19.02 41.47
CA LEU A 488 1.05 -18.02 41.90
C LEU A 488 0.50 -17.19 40.73
N ILE A 489 1.36 -16.82 39.78
CA ILE A 489 0.96 -16.08 38.56
C ILE A 489 0.12 -16.99 37.66
N ILE A 490 0.55 -18.23 37.44
CA ILE A 490 -0.19 -19.22 36.63
C ILE A 490 -1.60 -19.42 37.19
N ALA A 491 -1.75 -19.59 38.50
CA ALA A 491 -3.05 -19.78 39.13
C ALA A 491 -4.01 -18.60 38.87
N GLN A 492 -3.51 -17.37 38.98
CA GLN A 492 -4.28 -16.16 38.69
C GLN A 492 -4.71 -16.05 37.23
N ILE A 493 -3.80 -16.36 36.29
CA ILE A 493 -4.10 -16.33 34.85
C ILE A 493 -5.12 -17.42 34.50
N ILE A 494 -4.96 -18.65 35.01
CA ILE A 494 -5.90 -19.76 34.76
C ILE A 494 -7.30 -19.41 35.25
N ARG A 495 -7.41 -18.81 36.45
CA ARG A 495 -8.70 -18.42 37.01
C ARG A 495 -9.47 -17.49 36.06
N LEU A 496 -8.83 -16.42 35.59
CA LEU A 496 -9.47 -15.50 34.64
C LEU A 496 -9.72 -16.14 33.28
N LYS A 497 -8.78 -16.97 32.79
CA LYS A 497 -8.92 -17.69 31.51
C LYS A 497 -10.19 -18.54 31.49
N ILE A 498 -10.43 -19.34 32.54
CA ILE A 498 -11.62 -20.19 32.66
C ILE A 498 -12.89 -19.33 32.61
N LEU A 499 -12.98 -18.29 33.43
CA LEU A 499 -14.15 -17.40 33.46
C LEU A 499 -14.39 -16.70 32.12
N THR A 500 -13.32 -16.33 31.42
CA THR A 500 -13.38 -15.68 30.11
C THR A 500 -13.92 -16.64 29.05
N GLU A 501 -13.43 -17.89 29.04
CA GLU A 501 -13.85 -18.93 28.10
C GLU A 501 -15.29 -19.39 28.36
N GLU A 502 -15.71 -19.51 29.62
CA GLU A 502 -17.11 -19.80 30.01
C GLU A 502 -18.08 -18.73 29.49
N ALA A 503 -17.66 -17.46 29.45
CA ALA A 503 -18.45 -16.36 28.89
C ALA A 503 -18.40 -16.29 27.35
N GLY A 504 -17.69 -17.20 26.67
CA GLY A 504 -17.52 -17.21 25.22
C GLY A 504 -16.44 -16.25 24.70
N GLY A 505 -15.63 -15.68 25.59
CA GLY A 505 -14.50 -14.81 25.27
C GLY A 505 -13.19 -15.57 25.05
N LYS A 506 -12.12 -14.81 24.78
CA LYS A 506 -10.75 -15.32 24.70
C LYS A 506 -9.80 -14.40 25.44
N LEU A 507 -8.96 -14.98 26.30
CA LEU A 507 -7.88 -14.24 26.96
C LEU A 507 -6.82 -13.81 25.92
N ASN A 508 -6.49 -12.52 25.89
CA ASN A 508 -5.65 -11.89 24.88
C ASN A 508 -4.23 -11.61 25.37
N HIS A 509 -4.09 -11.08 26.58
CA HIS A 509 -2.81 -10.65 27.12
C HIS A 509 -2.70 -10.85 28.64
N VAL A 510 -1.50 -10.62 29.17
CA VAL A 510 -1.19 -10.59 30.60
C VAL A 510 -0.41 -9.32 30.87
N LYS A 511 -0.82 -8.58 31.90
CA LYS A 511 -0.12 -7.42 32.42
C LYS A 511 0.06 -7.59 33.91
N PRO A 512 1.27 -7.84 34.43
CA PRO A 512 1.49 -7.83 35.87
C PRO A 512 1.06 -6.50 36.50
N HIS A 513 0.62 -6.54 37.76
CA HIS A 513 0.18 -5.36 38.50
C HIS A 513 1.22 -4.86 39.50
N GLY A 514 1.19 -3.56 39.76
CA GLY A 514 1.80 -2.96 40.95
C GLY A 514 3.27 -3.33 41.16
N ALA A 515 3.60 -3.82 42.35
CA ALA A 515 4.96 -4.21 42.71
C ALA A 515 5.49 -5.34 41.81
N LEU A 516 4.64 -6.29 41.39
CA LEU A 516 5.08 -7.37 40.49
C LEU A 516 5.55 -6.82 39.14
N TYR A 517 4.83 -5.85 38.57
CA TYR A 517 5.20 -5.17 37.33
C TYR A 517 6.53 -4.43 37.45
N ASN A 518 6.64 -3.58 38.48
CA ASN A 518 7.81 -2.74 38.69
C ASN A 518 9.06 -3.57 39.03
N MET A 519 8.91 -4.60 39.87
CA MET A 519 10.02 -5.50 40.19
C MET A 519 10.45 -6.29 38.95
N ALA A 520 9.53 -6.85 38.18
CA ALA A 520 9.89 -7.59 36.97
C ALA A 520 10.56 -6.69 35.90
N ALA A 521 10.34 -5.38 35.95
CA ALA A 521 11.01 -4.44 35.06
C ALA A 521 12.53 -4.38 35.26
N VAL A 522 13.01 -4.63 36.48
CA VAL A 522 14.43 -4.42 36.87
C VAL A 522 15.10 -5.63 37.54
N ASN A 523 14.34 -6.54 38.14
CA ASN A 523 14.84 -7.70 38.87
C ASN A 523 14.81 -8.97 38.00
N ASP A 524 15.98 -9.58 37.80
CA ASP A 524 16.14 -10.75 36.93
C ASP A 524 15.33 -11.97 37.41
N SER A 525 15.33 -12.25 38.72
CA SER A 525 14.63 -13.40 39.30
C SER A 525 13.10 -13.27 39.20
N THR A 526 12.57 -12.07 39.47
CA THR A 526 11.14 -11.78 39.34
C THR A 526 10.72 -11.84 37.87
N ALA A 527 11.51 -11.26 36.97
CA ALA A 527 11.26 -11.32 35.54
C ALA A 527 11.22 -12.78 35.04
N GLU A 528 12.19 -13.61 35.42
CA GLU A 528 12.21 -15.03 35.05
C GLU A 528 10.95 -15.76 35.53
N ALA A 529 10.45 -15.47 36.73
CA ALA A 529 9.25 -16.14 37.25
C ALA A 529 7.99 -15.80 36.42
N VAL A 530 7.87 -14.54 35.98
CA VAL A 530 6.78 -14.12 35.07
C VAL A 530 6.93 -14.79 33.69
N ILE A 531 8.15 -14.88 33.17
CA ILE A 531 8.45 -15.53 31.89
C ILE A 531 8.16 -17.03 31.94
N ASP A 532 8.54 -17.72 33.01
CA ASP A 532 8.23 -19.13 33.21
C ASP A 532 6.71 -19.36 33.36
N ALA A 533 6.01 -18.42 34.01
CA ALA A 533 4.55 -18.46 34.07
C ALA A 533 3.92 -18.31 32.68
N MET A 534 4.38 -17.35 31.88
CA MET A 534 3.91 -17.15 30.51
C MET A 534 4.19 -18.35 29.60
N ALA A 535 5.32 -19.04 29.79
CA ALA A 535 5.70 -20.22 29.01
C ALA A 535 4.77 -21.42 29.23
N ALA A 536 3.96 -21.43 30.29
CA ALA A 536 2.96 -22.45 30.55
C ALA A 536 1.69 -22.35 29.67
N PHE A 537 1.53 -21.25 28.91
CA PHE A 537 0.36 -20.98 28.07
C PHE A 537 0.67 -21.01 26.57
N ASP A 538 -0.38 -21.02 25.75
CA ASP A 538 -0.26 -20.99 24.29
C ASP A 538 0.52 -19.76 23.79
N LYS A 539 1.27 -19.92 22.69
CA LYS A 539 2.09 -18.86 22.06
C LYS A 539 1.32 -17.62 21.58
N GLY A 540 0.00 -17.60 21.69
CA GLY A 540 -0.84 -16.47 21.30
C GLY A 540 -1.14 -15.47 22.43
N LEU A 541 -0.65 -15.71 23.66
CA LEU A 541 -0.86 -14.80 24.79
C LEU A 541 0.25 -13.74 24.82
N ILE A 542 -0.13 -12.46 24.81
CA ILE A 542 0.80 -11.33 24.74
C ILE A 542 1.16 -10.87 26.17
N LEU A 543 2.43 -10.60 26.44
CA LEU A 543 2.87 -10.02 27.71
C LEU A 543 3.09 -8.51 27.58
N TYR A 544 2.42 -7.71 28.42
CA TYR A 544 2.64 -6.27 28.47
C TYR A 544 3.86 -5.97 29.35
N VAL A 545 4.80 -5.19 28.82
CA VAL A 545 6.10 -4.93 29.45
C VAL A 545 6.53 -3.47 29.29
N PRO A 546 7.26 -2.88 30.25
CA PRO A 546 7.86 -1.57 30.06
C PRO A 546 8.95 -1.59 29.00
N TYR A 547 9.11 -0.48 28.27
CA TYR A 547 10.20 -0.32 27.32
C TYR A 547 11.57 -0.37 28.02
N GLY A 548 12.52 -1.11 27.42
CA GLY A 548 13.90 -1.21 27.95
C GLY A 548 14.05 -2.06 29.22
N SER A 549 13.00 -2.77 29.64
CA SER A 549 12.99 -3.55 30.87
C SER A 549 13.70 -4.92 30.76
N VAL A 550 14.08 -5.47 31.91
CA VAL A 550 14.65 -6.83 32.04
C VAL A 550 13.65 -7.89 31.59
N ILE A 551 12.37 -7.78 31.98
CA ILE A 551 11.31 -8.70 31.54
C ILE A 551 11.12 -8.69 30.02
N ALA A 552 11.19 -7.53 29.36
CA ALA A 552 11.10 -7.46 27.90
C ALA A 552 12.24 -8.22 27.22
N LYS A 553 13.48 -8.04 27.71
CA LYS A 553 14.65 -8.76 27.18
C LYS A 553 14.49 -10.28 27.30
N LYS A 554 14.11 -10.77 28.48
CA LYS A 554 13.93 -12.21 28.72
C LYS A 554 12.77 -12.81 27.91
N ALA A 555 11.67 -12.07 27.77
CA ALA A 555 10.54 -12.50 26.93
C ALA A 555 10.96 -12.72 25.48
N ILE A 556 11.74 -11.79 24.92
CA ILE A 556 12.27 -11.90 23.54
C ILE A 556 13.20 -13.12 23.42
N GLU A 557 14.11 -13.33 24.36
CA GLU A 557 15.03 -14.48 24.38
C GLU A 557 14.27 -15.83 24.41
N ARG A 558 13.10 -15.86 25.06
CA ARG A 558 12.24 -17.05 25.18
C ARG A 558 11.14 -17.12 24.11
N ASN A 559 11.15 -16.25 23.10
CA ASN A 559 10.14 -16.16 22.03
C ASN A 559 8.70 -15.97 22.55
N ILE A 560 8.52 -15.23 23.64
CA ILE A 560 7.21 -14.80 24.14
C ILE A 560 6.82 -13.51 23.42
N GLN A 561 5.58 -13.44 22.94
CA GLN A 561 5.07 -12.22 22.32
C GLN A 561 4.93 -11.12 23.38
N ILE A 562 5.49 -9.95 23.09
CA ILE A 562 5.39 -8.79 23.98
C ILE A 562 4.67 -7.63 23.30
N LEU A 563 4.09 -6.76 24.11
CA LEU A 563 3.66 -5.43 23.72
C LEU A 563 4.25 -4.42 24.71
N TYR A 564 4.93 -3.39 24.20
CA TYR A 564 5.45 -2.36 25.08
C TYR A 564 4.32 -1.48 25.59
N GLU A 565 4.25 -1.32 26.91
CA GLU A 565 3.27 -0.46 27.56
C GLU A 565 3.92 0.83 28.04
N ALA A 566 3.20 1.93 27.88
CA ALA A 566 3.45 3.17 28.57
C ALA A 566 2.15 3.67 29.24
N PHE A 567 2.30 4.57 30.20
CA PHE A 567 1.23 5.14 31.00
C PHE A 567 0.94 6.58 30.56
N ALA A 568 -0.33 6.90 30.32
CA ALA A 568 -0.76 8.23 29.91
C ALA A 568 -0.76 9.23 31.08
N ASP A 569 -1.13 8.75 32.27
CA ASP A 569 -1.41 9.56 33.46
C ASP A 569 -0.28 9.54 34.49
N ARG A 570 0.92 9.09 34.11
CA ARG A 570 2.07 8.97 35.03
C ARG A 570 3.28 9.73 34.51
N ASN A 571 4.02 10.32 35.44
CA ASN A 571 5.33 10.89 35.15
C ASN A 571 6.45 9.84 35.23
N TYR A 572 7.52 10.10 34.49
CA TYR A 572 8.69 9.22 34.33
C TYR A 572 9.95 9.87 34.89
N ASN A 573 10.81 9.04 35.46
CA ASN A 573 12.20 9.37 35.76
C ASN A 573 13.07 9.24 34.48
N ASN A 574 14.30 9.73 34.54
CA ASN A 574 15.26 9.68 33.43
C ASN A 574 15.68 8.26 33.01
N ASP A 575 15.53 7.28 33.89
CA ASP A 575 15.76 5.85 33.61
C ASP A 575 14.49 5.11 33.10
N LEU A 576 13.44 5.86 32.74
CA LEU A 576 12.12 5.36 32.32
C LEU A 576 11.30 4.64 33.40
N THR A 577 11.77 4.59 34.65
CA THR A 577 10.93 4.13 35.75
C THR A 577 9.84 5.14 36.06
N LEU A 578 8.70 4.67 36.58
CA LEU A 578 7.61 5.56 36.96
C LEU A 578 7.93 6.31 38.26
N VAL A 579 7.55 7.58 38.33
CA VAL A 579 7.66 8.39 39.55
C VAL A 579 6.82 7.75 40.66
N SER A 580 7.40 7.60 41.85
CA SER A 580 6.72 6.99 43.00
C SER A 580 5.39 7.68 43.30
N ARG A 581 4.32 6.89 43.46
CA ARG A 581 2.97 7.39 43.78
C ARG A 581 2.88 8.19 45.09
N GLN A 582 3.90 8.11 45.96
CA GLN A 582 3.98 8.89 47.19
C GLN A 582 4.30 10.38 46.94
N LEU A 583 4.80 10.72 45.74
CA LEU A 583 5.14 12.08 45.37
C LEU A 583 3.94 12.78 44.71
N SER A 584 3.74 14.07 45.02
CA SER A 584 2.60 14.84 44.53
C SER A 584 2.58 15.06 43.02
N ASN A 585 3.73 14.90 42.35
CA ASN A 585 3.88 15.00 40.90
C ASN A 585 3.85 13.64 40.19
N ALA A 586 3.45 12.55 40.86
CA ALA A 586 3.51 11.21 40.27
C ALA A 586 2.44 10.96 39.19
N VAL A 587 1.29 11.63 39.32
CA VAL A 587 0.10 11.45 38.48
C VAL A 587 -0.23 12.76 37.76
N MET A 588 -0.53 12.66 36.47
CA MET A 588 -1.01 13.77 35.66
C MET A 588 -2.54 13.82 35.70
N ASN A 589 -3.09 14.99 36.02
CA ASN A 589 -4.54 15.19 36.17
C ASN A 589 -5.17 16.00 35.02
N ASP A 590 -4.38 16.82 34.31
CA ASP A 590 -4.88 17.63 33.20
C ASP A 590 -4.96 16.80 31.91
N SER A 591 -6.15 16.71 31.31
CA SER A 591 -6.41 15.88 30.12
C SER A 591 -5.73 16.41 28.86
N GLY A 592 -5.41 17.70 28.80
CA GLY A 592 -4.64 18.33 27.72
C GLY A 592 -3.15 17.96 27.80
N ASP A 593 -2.56 18.04 28.99
CA ASP A 593 -1.18 17.61 29.24
C ASP A 593 -1.02 16.11 28.97
N VAL A 594 -1.98 15.27 29.39
CA VAL A 594 -1.99 13.84 29.09
C VAL A 594 -2.06 13.57 27.58
N LEU A 595 -2.89 14.31 26.83
CA LEU A 595 -2.94 14.19 25.37
C LEU A 595 -1.59 14.51 24.73
N ALA A 596 -0.95 15.62 25.13
CA ALA A 596 0.37 15.98 24.61
C ALA A 596 1.44 14.91 24.95
N HIS A 597 1.35 14.35 26.17
CA HIS A 597 2.22 13.27 26.63
C HIS A 597 2.10 12.02 25.75
N VAL A 598 0.87 11.56 25.50
CA VAL A 598 0.58 10.41 24.64
C VAL A 598 1.00 10.68 23.19
N VAL A 599 0.74 11.86 22.66
CA VAL A 599 1.14 12.23 21.27
C VAL A 599 2.65 12.17 21.11
N SER A 600 3.43 12.65 22.08
CA SER A 600 4.89 12.56 22.08
C SER A 600 5.36 11.10 22.08
N MET A 601 4.78 10.26 22.93
CA MET A 601 5.15 8.84 23.00
C MET A 601 4.87 8.10 21.69
N VAL A 602 3.70 8.36 21.07
CA VAL A 602 3.26 7.64 19.87
C VAL A 602 3.98 8.13 18.62
N LYS A 603 4.07 9.45 18.41
CA LYS A 603 4.64 10.01 17.17
C LYS A 603 6.13 10.17 17.22
N GLU A 604 6.64 10.67 18.34
CA GLU A 604 8.06 11.03 18.47
C GLU A 604 8.89 9.90 19.08
N LYS A 605 8.23 8.86 19.63
CA LYS A 605 8.88 7.77 20.38
C LYS A 605 9.72 8.30 21.54
N LYS A 606 9.19 9.32 22.23
CA LYS A 606 9.84 10.01 23.33
C LYS A 606 8.85 10.34 24.44
N VAL A 607 9.32 10.26 25.69
CA VAL A 607 8.61 10.71 26.88
C VAL A 607 9.36 11.87 27.53
N LYS A 608 8.62 12.86 28.03
CA LYS A 608 9.18 13.94 28.85
C LYS A 608 9.24 13.49 30.30
N THR A 609 10.42 13.56 30.91
CA THR A 609 10.64 13.16 32.30
C THR A 609 10.42 14.32 33.25
N VAL A 610 10.37 14.04 34.56
CA VAL A 610 10.25 15.08 35.60
C VAL A 610 11.43 16.06 35.63
N ASP A 611 12.60 15.65 35.14
CA ASP A 611 13.79 16.49 35.01
C ASP A 611 13.76 17.39 33.76
N GLY A 612 12.76 17.19 32.88
CA GLY A 612 12.54 17.97 31.66
C GLY A 612 13.22 17.39 30.42
N ASP A 613 13.94 16.28 30.55
CA ASP A 613 14.59 15.60 29.44
C ASP A 613 13.58 14.82 28.57
N LEU A 614 13.90 14.68 27.29
CA LEU A 614 13.16 13.82 26.36
C LEU A 614 13.90 12.51 26.16
N VAL A 615 13.39 11.43 26.76
CA VAL A 615 13.98 10.10 26.73
C VAL A 615 13.24 9.22 25.73
N LYS A 616 13.97 8.37 24.99
CA LYS A 616 13.39 7.46 24.01
C LYS A 616 12.48 6.43 24.70
N ILE A 617 11.26 6.25 24.19
CA ILE A 617 10.32 5.22 24.64
C ILE A 617 9.58 4.64 23.42
N GLU A 618 9.19 3.36 23.48
CA GLU A 618 8.29 2.77 22.49
C GLU A 618 7.06 2.22 23.22
N ALA A 619 5.88 2.44 22.66
CA ALA A 619 4.61 1.98 23.23
C ALA A 619 3.73 1.44 22.11
N GLY A 620 3.22 0.22 22.30
CA GLY A 620 2.15 -0.38 21.51
C GLY A 620 0.80 -0.34 22.23
N THR A 621 0.80 -0.09 23.54
CA THR A 621 -0.40 0.17 24.33
C THR A 621 -0.14 1.28 25.35
N ILE A 622 -1.19 2.07 25.61
CA ILE A 622 -1.18 3.20 26.55
C ILE A 622 -2.20 2.92 27.65
N CYS A 623 -1.72 2.78 28.87
CA CYS A 623 -2.54 2.56 30.05
C CYS A 623 -2.98 3.87 30.70
N VAL A 624 -4.25 3.93 31.10
CA VAL A 624 -4.76 4.88 32.09
C VAL A 624 -5.19 4.08 33.32
N HIS A 625 -4.81 4.50 34.51
CA HIS A 625 -5.19 3.75 35.71
C HIS A 625 -6.67 3.98 36.03
N GLY A 626 -7.44 2.91 36.20
CA GLY A 626 -8.86 2.99 36.55
C GLY A 626 -9.14 3.60 37.93
N ASP A 627 -8.16 3.55 38.84
CA ASP A 627 -8.22 4.14 40.17
C ASP A 627 -7.97 5.67 40.19
N ASN A 628 -7.65 6.27 39.05
CA ASN A 628 -7.52 7.72 38.92
C ASN A 628 -8.92 8.38 38.94
N PRO A 629 -9.18 9.38 39.82
CA PRO A 629 -10.47 10.09 39.86
C PRO A 629 -10.88 10.72 38.52
N HIS A 630 -9.90 11.04 37.66
CA HIS A 630 -10.10 11.62 36.33
C HIS A 630 -10.02 10.59 35.19
N ALA A 631 -9.97 9.28 35.47
CA ALA A 631 -9.77 8.25 34.45
C ALA A 631 -10.78 8.34 33.29
N VAL A 632 -12.07 8.48 33.59
CA VAL A 632 -13.13 8.56 32.58
C VAL A 632 -12.97 9.81 31.71
N GLU A 633 -12.63 10.94 32.33
CA GLU A 633 -12.37 12.20 31.62
C GLU A 633 -11.17 12.07 30.68
N ILE A 634 -10.06 11.55 31.19
CA ILE A 634 -8.82 11.35 30.42
C ILE A 634 -9.05 10.42 29.23
N VAL A 635 -9.62 9.24 29.45
CA VAL A 635 -9.82 8.24 28.38
C VAL A 635 -10.81 8.76 27.33
N SER A 636 -11.91 9.41 27.75
CA SER A 636 -12.86 10.02 26.81
C SER A 636 -12.22 11.15 26.01
N HIS A 637 -11.40 12.00 26.64
CA HIS A 637 -10.66 13.06 25.98
C HIS A 637 -9.65 12.53 24.96
N LEU A 638 -8.88 11.50 25.31
CA LEU A 638 -7.97 10.81 24.39
C LEU A 638 -8.73 10.23 23.19
N SER A 639 -9.85 9.53 23.45
CA SER A 639 -10.67 8.91 22.40
C SER A 639 -11.20 9.90 21.37
N GLN A 640 -11.57 11.11 21.83
CA GLN A 640 -12.08 12.17 20.96
C GLN A 640 -10.98 12.88 20.17
N ASN A 641 -9.82 13.13 20.78
CA ASN A 641 -8.83 14.05 20.22
C ASN A 641 -7.67 13.37 19.48
N LEU A 642 -7.35 12.10 19.78
CA LEU A 642 -6.26 11.39 19.09
C LEU A 642 -6.48 11.30 17.57
N LYS A 643 -7.74 11.16 17.14
CA LYS A 643 -8.12 11.17 15.71
C LYS A 643 -7.75 12.48 15.02
N GLY A 644 -7.94 13.62 15.71
CA GLY A 644 -7.61 14.95 15.19
C GLY A 644 -6.11 15.16 14.95
N VAL A 645 -5.27 14.31 15.53
CA VAL A 645 -3.82 14.31 15.36
C VAL A 645 -3.31 13.07 14.63
N ASN A 646 -4.11 12.40 13.79
CA ASN A 646 -3.70 11.23 12.99
C ASN A 646 -3.24 10.03 13.84
N ILE A 647 -3.81 9.84 15.03
CA ILE A 647 -3.64 8.63 15.84
C ILE A 647 -5.00 7.94 15.95
N SER A 648 -5.12 6.73 15.40
CA SER A 648 -6.29 5.86 15.60
C SER A 648 -6.14 5.02 16.86
N ILE A 649 -7.26 4.76 17.53
CA ILE A 649 -7.35 3.75 18.57
C ILE A 649 -7.75 2.43 17.91
N GLU A 650 -7.08 1.34 18.27
CA GLU A 650 -7.29 0.00 17.70
C GLU A 650 -8.68 -0.60 17.98
#